data_AF-A0A849BJI5-F1
#
_entry.id   AF-A0A849BJI5-F1
#
_cell.length_a   1.000
_cell.length_b   1.000
_cell.length_c   1.000
_cell.angle_alpha   90.00
_cell.angle_beta   90.00
_cell.angle_gamma   90.00
#
_symmetry.space_group_name_H-M   'P 1'
#
loop_
_entity.id
_entity.type
_entity.pdbx_description
1 polymer ?
#
loop_
_entity_poly.entity_id
_entity_poly.type
_entity_poly.pdbx_seq_one_letter_code
_entity_poly.pdbx_strand_id
1 'polypeptide(L)'
;MPDLTTPTRRTRPWPTEGLSYGGDYSPEQWPREVWQEDVRLMGEAGVNLVTLGVFAWSRLEPEPGRFDFAWLDEVMDLLHASGVRVDMATPTAAPPLWLHRAHPEVLPVDADGRRWSQGGRLGWCPSSPVFREHALRVVDALAEHVAGHPALALWHVSNELGGGNARCWCDVSAAAYQRWLAERHGTPEALDAAWGTAFWGHTATSFDQVLPPRSAGADLNPAAVLDFRRFSSDALLEHYLAEREVLERRTPGVPVTTNLMVHAGGAVADYATWAPHVDVVADDHYVVADDPRGWQELSCSADRVRGLAEGRPWLLMEHSTSTVVYQAHNRAKAPGEMLRNSLAHVARGADGALFFQWRASTAGAEQWHSAMVPHAGPDSDRFREVVELGRCLRALAEVQGSVVDRPQVALLVDVPSAWALEGFPLTSQVDPEERPLALHRALSDLGVVVDVVPPAADLRDYRAVVVPALHLVDDAAAEAVADVARRGGHVLVTHLSGIVDETARVRAGGYPGAFRDLLGVRSEELHPLQPGERVGLSDGGSATAWTELVRAVDAEVLVATATGALAGAPALTRRTLPGGGTAWYAATRPDAATERAHLGAFLAAAGVAPLLPDLPDEVEAVRRRGAGGSWLFLLNHGDVDHRVEGARGTDLLTGRHHDAAVVPAGAVVVLREEAGPAA
;
A
#
# COMPACT_ATOMS: atom_id res chain seq x y z
N MET A 1 14.79 -21.33 8.73
CA MET A 1 13.51 -20.64 8.99
C MET A 1 12.42 -21.28 8.12
N PRO A 2 11.12 -20.96 8.23
CA PRO A 2 10.16 -21.41 7.21
C PRO A 2 10.55 -20.86 5.83
N ASP A 3 10.19 -21.58 4.76
CA ASP A 3 10.38 -21.09 3.39
C ASP A 3 9.36 -19.99 3.09
N LEU A 4 9.83 -18.74 3.09
CA LEU A 4 9.03 -17.55 2.75
C LEU A 4 8.96 -17.29 1.24
N THR A 5 9.69 -18.06 0.42
CA THR A 5 9.76 -17.83 -1.03
C THR A 5 8.68 -18.57 -1.80
N THR A 6 8.09 -19.61 -1.22
CA THR A 6 7.01 -20.37 -1.84
C THR A 6 5.65 -19.72 -1.54
N PRO A 7 4.91 -19.21 -2.56
CA PRO A 7 3.58 -18.65 -2.36
C PRO A 7 2.64 -19.65 -1.69
N THR A 8 1.90 -19.19 -0.67
CA THR A 8 0.95 -20.04 0.07
C THR A 8 -0.50 -19.61 -0.12
N ARG A 9 -0.76 -18.45 -0.74
CA ARG A 9 -2.10 -17.93 -1.04
C ARG A 9 -2.96 -18.97 -1.75
N ARG A 10 -4.21 -19.10 -1.32
CA ARG A 10 -5.21 -19.99 -1.93
C ARG A 10 -6.34 -19.16 -2.53
N THR A 11 -6.97 -19.69 -3.57
CA THR A 11 -8.24 -19.12 -4.05
C THR A 11 -9.34 -19.57 -3.10
N ARG A 12 -10.02 -18.60 -2.49
CA ARG A 12 -11.10 -18.80 -1.51
C ARG A 12 -12.36 -18.04 -1.94
N PRO A 13 -13.55 -18.44 -1.48
CA PRO A 13 -14.75 -17.62 -1.65
C PRO A 13 -14.58 -16.24 -1.02
N TRP A 14 -15.20 -15.21 -1.61
CA TRP A 14 -15.33 -13.91 -0.98
C TRP A 14 -16.21 -14.01 0.28
N PRO A 15 -15.96 -13.23 1.35
CA PRO A 15 -16.68 -13.37 2.63
C PRO A 15 -18.18 -13.06 2.58
N THR A 16 -18.64 -12.31 1.57
CA THR A 16 -20.00 -11.77 1.48
C THR A 16 -20.62 -11.95 0.09
N GLU A 17 -21.96 -11.88 0.03
CA GLU A 17 -22.70 -11.68 -1.22
C GLU A 17 -22.83 -10.17 -1.48
N GLY A 18 -22.38 -9.70 -2.66
CA GLY A 18 -22.22 -8.28 -2.95
C GLY A 18 -20.97 -7.67 -2.32
N LEU A 19 -20.78 -6.36 -2.49
CA LEU A 19 -19.63 -5.65 -1.92
C LEU A 19 -19.68 -5.69 -0.38
N SER A 20 -18.54 -5.93 0.27
CA SER A 20 -18.45 -5.92 1.74
C SER A 20 -18.60 -4.50 2.29
N TYR A 21 -19.40 -4.34 3.35
CA TYR A 21 -19.68 -3.06 3.98
C TYR A 21 -19.88 -3.19 5.49
N GLY A 22 -19.26 -2.30 6.25
CA GLY A 22 -19.24 -2.32 7.71
C GLY A 22 -17.91 -1.81 8.25
N GLY A 23 -17.36 -2.45 9.28
CA GLY A 23 -16.11 -1.97 9.88
C GLY A 23 -15.80 -2.64 11.21
N ASP A 24 -14.78 -2.11 11.87
CA ASP A 24 -14.33 -2.55 13.19
C ASP A 24 -15.42 -2.38 14.23
N TYR A 25 -15.83 -3.50 14.82
CA TYR A 25 -16.83 -3.54 15.87
C TYR A 25 -16.20 -4.03 17.16
N SER A 26 -16.15 -3.14 18.15
CA SER A 26 -15.63 -3.41 19.50
C SER A 26 -16.74 -3.43 20.56
N PRO A 27 -17.66 -4.41 20.54
CA PRO A 27 -18.75 -4.52 21.51
C PRO A 27 -18.26 -4.66 22.95
N GLU A 28 -17.06 -5.17 23.17
CA GLU A 28 -16.44 -5.31 24.48
C GLU A 28 -16.23 -3.96 25.21
N GLN A 29 -16.32 -2.84 24.49
CA GLN A 29 -16.27 -1.48 25.05
C GLN A 29 -17.64 -1.00 25.58
N TRP A 30 -18.71 -1.76 25.32
CA TRP A 30 -20.09 -1.31 25.52
C TRP A 30 -20.93 -2.32 26.30
N PRO A 31 -21.96 -1.85 27.04
CA PRO A 31 -22.90 -2.76 27.71
C PRO A 31 -23.82 -3.45 26.69
N ARG A 32 -24.42 -4.58 27.09
CA ARG A 32 -25.21 -5.46 26.23
C ARG A 32 -26.35 -4.77 25.49
N GLU A 33 -26.97 -3.78 26.11
CA GLU A 33 -28.10 -3.05 25.51
C GLU A 33 -27.68 -2.29 24.24
N VAL A 34 -26.41 -1.86 24.18
CA VAL A 34 -25.85 -1.18 23.01
C VAL A 34 -25.63 -2.17 21.86
N TRP A 35 -25.33 -3.45 22.14
CA TRP A 35 -25.12 -4.45 21.09
C TRP A 35 -26.39 -4.66 20.24
N GLN A 36 -27.56 -4.68 20.88
CA GLN A 36 -28.84 -4.82 20.19
C GLN A 36 -29.14 -3.60 19.31
N GLU A 37 -28.85 -2.40 19.83
CA GLU A 37 -29.01 -1.16 19.07
C GLU A 37 -28.03 -1.11 17.89
N ASP A 38 -26.78 -1.54 18.09
CA ASP A 38 -25.77 -1.61 17.05
C ASP A 38 -26.20 -2.52 15.90
N VAL A 39 -26.67 -3.73 16.20
CA VAL A 39 -27.16 -4.66 15.18
C VAL A 39 -28.40 -4.11 14.45
N ARG A 40 -29.30 -3.41 15.15
CA ARG A 40 -30.43 -2.72 14.50
C ARG A 40 -29.95 -1.64 13.52
N LEU A 41 -28.99 -0.81 13.95
CA LEU A 41 -28.40 0.25 13.14
C LEU A 41 -27.57 -0.30 11.98
N MET A 42 -26.89 -1.44 12.15
CA MET A 42 -26.20 -2.17 11.09
C MET A 42 -27.19 -2.59 10.01
N GLY A 43 -28.36 -3.11 10.39
CA GLY A 43 -29.44 -3.43 9.45
C GLY A 43 -29.96 -2.18 8.70
N GLU A 44 -30.07 -1.04 9.38
CA GLU A 44 -30.48 0.24 8.79
C GLU A 44 -29.46 0.75 7.75
N ALA A 45 -28.17 0.72 8.08
CA ALA A 45 -27.09 1.04 7.15
C ALA A 45 -26.93 -0.04 6.05
N GLY A 46 -27.35 -1.27 6.35
CA GLY A 46 -27.13 -2.49 5.58
C GLY A 46 -25.66 -2.88 5.51
N VAL A 47 -25.01 -2.84 6.67
CA VAL A 47 -23.75 -3.53 6.97
C VAL A 47 -23.96 -5.03 6.76
N ASN A 48 -22.97 -5.69 6.15
CA ASN A 48 -22.98 -7.14 5.89
C ASN A 48 -21.70 -7.85 6.36
N LEU A 49 -20.67 -7.11 6.81
CA LEU A 49 -19.43 -7.65 7.35
C LEU A 49 -18.88 -6.72 8.45
N VAL A 50 -18.48 -7.27 9.59
CA VAL A 50 -17.78 -6.51 10.65
C VAL A 50 -16.49 -7.21 11.05
N THR A 51 -15.47 -6.43 11.37
CA THR A 51 -14.19 -6.90 11.94
C THR A 51 -14.32 -6.95 13.45
N LEU A 52 -14.25 -8.15 14.04
CA LEU A 52 -14.57 -8.37 15.46
C LEU A 52 -13.35 -8.84 16.24
N GLY A 53 -13.13 -8.23 17.41
CA GLY A 53 -12.20 -8.75 18.42
C GLY A 53 -10.73 -8.35 18.24
N VAL A 54 -10.41 -7.37 17.39
CA VAL A 54 -9.04 -6.94 17.06
C VAL A 54 -8.18 -6.69 18.31
N PHE A 55 -8.73 -6.02 19.32
CA PHE A 55 -8.03 -5.68 20.56
C PHE A 55 -8.61 -6.39 21.80
N ALA A 56 -9.33 -7.50 21.60
CA ALA A 56 -10.10 -8.14 22.66
C ALA A 56 -9.33 -9.18 23.50
N TRP A 57 -7.99 -9.30 23.37
CA TRP A 57 -7.23 -10.39 24.04
C TRP A 57 -7.48 -10.39 25.54
N SER A 58 -7.35 -9.24 26.20
CA SER A 58 -7.55 -9.15 27.65
C SER A 58 -8.98 -9.47 28.10
N ARG A 59 -9.96 -9.36 27.20
CA ARG A 59 -11.36 -9.73 27.44
C ARG A 59 -11.60 -11.21 27.23
N LEU A 60 -11.00 -11.79 26.18
CA LEU A 60 -11.05 -13.21 25.85
C LEU A 60 -10.25 -14.05 26.85
N GLU A 61 -9.12 -13.55 27.34
CA GLU A 61 -8.22 -14.21 28.29
C GLU A 61 -7.83 -13.26 29.44
N PRO A 62 -8.73 -13.04 30.43
CA PRO A 62 -8.47 -12.11 31.52
C PRO A 62 -7.30 -12.49 32.42
N GLU A 63 -7.01 -13.80 32.53
CA GLU A 63 -5.88 -14.37 33.26
C GLU A 63 -5.25 -15.49 32.43
N PRO A 64 -3.94 -15.75 32.59
CA PRO A 64 -3.24 -16.79 31.82
C PRO A 64 -3.99 -18.13 31.85
N GLY A 65 -4.38 -18.60 30.67
CA GLY A 65 -5.07 -19.89 30.46
C GLY A 65 -6.56 -19.90 30.80
N ARG A 66 -7.14 -18.79 31.29
CA ARG A 66 -8.57 -18.70 31.60
C ARG A 66 -9.29 -17.89 30.53
N PHE A 67 -10.04 -18.60 29.67
CA PHE A 67 -10.81 -17.98 28.59
C PHE A 67 -12.26 -17.71 28.99
N ASP A 68 -12.81 -16.57 28.52
CA ASP A 68 -14.22 -16.19 28.64
C ASP A 68 -14.75 -15.77 27.26
N PHE A 69 -15.46 -16.70 26.60
CA PHE A 69 -16.05 -16.51 25.28
C PHE A 69 -17.55 -16.19 25.30
N ALA A 70 -18.20 -16.17 26.48
CA ALA A 70 -19.67 -16.09 26.54
C ALA A 70 -20.23 -14.80 25.91
N TRP A 71 -19.50 -13.69 26.03
CA TRP A 71 -19.87 -12.44 25.36
C TRP A 71 -19.68 -12.49 23.85
N LEU A 72 -18.67 -13.22 23.37
CA LEU A 72 -18.37 -13.37 21.95
C LEU A 72 -19.46 -14.21 21.29
N ASP A 73 -19.89 -15.30 21.94
CA ASP A 73 -21.01 -16.14 21.48
C ASP A 73 -22.28 -15.31 21.26
N GLU A 74 -22.66 -14.52 22.28
CA GLU A 74 -23.85 -13.67 22.23
C GLU A 74 -23.77 -12.64 21.09
N VAL A 75 -22.62 -12.00 20.89
CA VAL A 75 -22.40 -11.04 19.80
C VAL A 75 -22.44 -11.73 18.43
N MET A 76 -21.77 -12.87 18.27
CA MET A 76 -21.73 -13.59 17.01
C MET A 76 -23.12 -14.11 16.60
N ASP A 77 -23.91 -14.59 17.57
CA ASP A 77 -25.30 -15.01 17.36
C ASP A 77 -26.17 -13.82 16.92
N LEU A 78 -26.02 -12.66 17.57
CA LEU A 78 -26.75 -11.43 17.20
C LEU A 78 -26.40 -10.98 15.77
N LEU A 79 -25.11 -10.98 15.42
CA LEU A 79 -24.64 -10.62 14.08
C LEU A 79 -25.19 -11.60 13.04
N HIS A 80 -25.09 -12.91 13.30
CA HIS A 80 -25.62 -13.93 12.38
C HIS A 80 -27.13 -13.78 12.14
N ALA A 81 -27.90 -13.60 13.22
CA ALA A 81 -29.35 -13.47 13.16
C ALA A 81 -29.80 -12.24 12.34
N SER A 82 -28.94 -11.22 12.22
CA SER A 82 -29.16 -10.02 11.40
C SER A 82 -28.60 -10.12 9.98
N GLY A 83 -27.97 -11.23 9.61
CA GLY A 83 -27.35 -11.44 8.31
C GLY A 83 -25.96 -10.81 8.17
N VAL A 84 -25.36 -10.32 9.26
CA VAL A 84 -24.01 -9.75 9.27
C VAL A 84 -22.99 -10.89 9.43
N ARG A 85 -22.02 -10.93 8.52
CA ARG A 85 -20.87 -11.84 8.56
C ARG A 85 -19.76 -11.26 9.44
N VAL A 86 -18.87 -12.13 9.91
CA VAL A 86 -17.77 -11.75 10.81
C VAL A 86 -16.44 -12.03 10.14
N ASP A 87 -15.65 -10.98 10.02
CA ASP A 87 -14.20 -11.05 9.91
C ASP A 87 -13.62 -11.14 11.33
N MET A 88 -13.21 -12.33 11.75
CA MET A 88 -12.76 -12.57 13.12
C MET A 88 -11.28 -12.23 13.24
N ALA A 89 -10.95 -11.27 14.09
CA ALA A 89 -9.56 -10.94 14.32
C ALA A 89 -8.90 -11.86 15.34
N THR A 90 -7.66 -12.23 15.08
CA THR A 90 -6.81 -12.75 16.14
C THR A 90 -6.33 -11.58 17.01
N PRO A 91 -6.51 -11.62 18.33
CA PRO A 91 -6.39 -10.41 19.14
C PRO A 91 -4.92 -10.05 19.48
N THR A 92 -3.96 -10.54 18.69
CA THR A 92 -2.52 -10.50 18.98
C THR A 92 -1.92 -9.11 18.82
N ALA A 93 -2.67 -8.16 18.24
CA ALA A 93 -2.27 -6.77 18.12
C ALA A 93 -2.12 -6.06 19.47
N ALA A 94 -2.91 -6.41 20.50
CA ALA A 94 -2.83 -5.80 21.82
C ALA A 94 -2.71 -6.86 22.92
N PRO A 95 -1.47 -7.24 23.30
CA PRO A 95 -1.28 -8.24 24.34
C PRO A 95 -1.73 -7.71 25.73
N PRO A 96 -2.31 -8.56 26.59
CA PRO A 96 -2.78 -8.15 27.91
C PRO A 96 -1.65 -7.67 28.81
N LEU A 97 -1.95 -6.76 29.73
CA LEU A 97 -0.97 -6.25 30.70
C LEU A 97 -0.37 -7.35 31.58
N TRP A 98 -1.12 -8.42 31.88
CA TRP A 98 -0.59 -9.55 32.63
C TRP A 98 0.55 -10.25 31.88
N LEU A 99 0.52 -10.27 30.54
CA LEU A 99 1.55 -10.88 29.72
C LEU A 99 2.82 -10.04 29.75
N HIS A 100 2.70 -8.72 29.52
CA HIS A 100 3.84 -7.81 29.62
C HIS A 100 4.47 -7.79 31.02
N ARG A 101 3.65 -7.92 32.07
CA ARG A 101 4.15 -8.00 33.44
C ARG A 101 4.89 -9.30 33.72
N ALA A 102 4.38 -10.43 33.23
CA ALA A 102 5.00 -11.73 33.42
C ALA A 102 6.27 -11.90 32.57
N HIS A 103 6.23 -11.35 31.35
CA HIS A 103 7.26 -11.51 30.33
C HIS A 103 7.67 -10.15 29.73
N PRO A 104 8.31 -9.26 30.50
CA PRO A 104 8.74 -7.96 29.99
C PRO A 104 9.75 -8.08 28.82
N GLU A 105 10.41 -9.23 28.68
CA GLU A 105 11.31 -9.54 27.57
C GLU A 105 10.62 -9.53 26.20
N VAL A 106 9.29 -9.69 26.13
CA VAL A 106 8.55 -9.61 24.86
C VAL A 106 8.47 -8.19 24.32
N LEU A 107 8.60 -7.15 25.15
CA LEU A 107 8.49 -5.77 24.72
C LEU A 107 9.63 -5.40 23.75
N PRO A 108 9.38 -4.61 22.69
CA PRO A 108 10.41 -4.19 21.76
C PRO A 108 11.55 -3.41 22.43
N VAL A 109 12.71 -3.43 21.78
CA VAL A 109 13.89 -2.63 22.14
C VAL A 109 14.26 -1.79 20.93
N ASP A 110 14.43 -0.48 21.12
CA ASP A 110 14.81 0.45 20.04
C ASP A 110 16.31 0.36 19.68
N ALA A 111 16.72 1.09 18.65
CA ALA A 111 18.10 1.11 18.16
C ALA A 111 19.12 1.64 19.19
N ASP A 112 18.67 2.40 20.20
CA ASP A 112 19.49 2.90 21.31
C ASP A 112 19.58 1.91 22.48
N GLY A 113 18.93 0.76 22.37
CA GLY A 113 18.90 -0.28 23.40
C GLY A 113 17.87 -0.01 24.51
N ARG A 114 16.94 0.93 24.33
CA ARG A 114 15.87 1.18 25.30
C ARG A 114 14.72 0.22 25.05
N ARG A 115 14.36 -0.53 26.08
CA ARG A 115 13.15 -1.35 26.07
C ARG A 115 11.93 -0.47 26.23
N TRP A 116 10.92 -0.72 25.42
CA TRP A 116 9.64 -0.04 25.50
C TRP A 116 8.93 -0.41 26.81
N SER A 117 8.03 0.46 27.27
CA SER A 117 7.19 0.18 28.42
C SER A 117 5.90 -0.53 27.99
N GLN A 118 5.20 -1.13 28.95
CA GLN A 118 3.86 -1.66 28.71
C GLN A 118 2.88 -0.54 28.33
N GLY A 119 1.97 -0.80 27.39
CA GLY A 119 0.96 0.14 26.93
C GLY A 119 0.89 0.20 25.40
N GLY A 120 -0.09 0.95 24.87
CA GLY A 120 -0.33 1.04 23.44
C GLY A 120 -0.76 -0.29 22.82
N ARG A 121 -0.47 -0.45 21.52
CA ARG A 121 -0.67 -1.68 20.73
C ARG A 121 0.63 -2.08 20.04
N LEU A 122 0.69 -3.31 19.55
CA LEU A 122 1.85 -3.92 18.91
C LEU A 122 3.10 -3.87 19.82
N GLY A 123 2.89 -3.96 21.14
CA GLY A 123 3.93 -3.91 22.16
C GLY A 123 4.71 -5.22 22.28
N TRP A 124 5.13 -5.83 21.17
CA TRP A 124 5.84 -7.12 21.20
C TRP A 124 6.89 -7.26 20.10
N CYS A 125 7.95 -8.00 20.43
CA CYS A 125 9.08 -8.31 19.57
C CYS A 125 8.70 -9.43 18.58
N PRO A 126 8.81 -9.22 17.25
CA PRO A 126 8.45 -10.24 16.26
C PRO A 126 9.23 -11.55 16.37
N SER A 127 10.48 -11.48 16.81
CA SER A 127 11.34 -12.65 17.02
C SER A 127 11.13 -13.34 18.38
N SER A 128 10.23 -12.87 19.25
CA SER A 128 10.05 -13.43 20.60
C SER A 128 9.36 -14.80 20.58
N PRO A 129 10.03 -15.89 20.98
CA PRO A 129 9.40 -17.20 21.08
C PRO A 129 8.35 -17.25 22.20
N VAL A 130 8.56 -16.48 23.28
CA VAL A 130 7.60 -16.36 24.39
C VAL A 130 6.31 -15.71 23.89
N PHE A 131 6.41 -14.61 23.14
CA PHE A 131 5.24 -13.98 22.57
C PHE A 131 4.53 -14.91 21.59
N ARG A 132 5.28 -15.56 20.69
CA ARG A 132 4.77 -16.57 19.75
C ARG A 132 3.94 -17.64 20.45
N GLU A 133 4.43 -18.21 21.54
CA GLU A 133 3.73 -19.24 22.30
C GLU A 133 2.36 -18.75 22.80
N HIS A 134 2.33 -17.57 23.46
CA HIS A 134 1.09 -17.01 23.99
C HIS A 134 0.12 -16.60 22.89
N ALA A 135 0.62 -16.00 21.80
CA ALA A 135 -0.16 -15.62 20.63
C ALA A 135 -0.82 -16.86 20.00
N LEU A 136 -0.06 -17.90 19.68
CA LEU A 136 -0.62 -19.11 19.07
C LEU A 136 -1.61 -19.82 19.99
N ARG A 137 -1.45 -19.74 21.31
CA ARG A 137 -2.38 -20.33 22.27
C ARG A 137 -3.73 -19.61 22.30
N VAL A 138 -3.76 -18.27 22.26
CA VAL A 138 -5.04 -17.54 22.19
C VAL A 138 -5.69 -17.74 20.81
N VAL A 139 -4.90 -17.77 19.74
CA VAL A 139 -5.38 -18.01 18.37
C VAL A 139 -6.01 -19.40 18.26
N ASP A 140 -5.35 -20.43 18.78
CA ASP A 140 -5.84 -21.81 18.75
C ASP A 140 -7.14 -21.97 19.54
N ALA A 141 -7.20 -21.39 20.76
CA ALA A 141 -8.40 -21.42 21.59
C ALA A 141 -9.58 -20.67 20.95
N LEU A 142 -9.34 -19.48 20.40
CA LEU A 142 -10.37 -18.71 19.70
C LEU A 142 -10.86 -19.46 18.46
N ALA A 143 -9.94 -19.93 17.61
CA ALA A 143 -10.29 -20.62 16.37
C ALA A 143 -11.02 -21.95 16.63
N GLU A 144 -10.61 -22.72 17.62
CA GLU A 144 -11.33 -23.92 18.05
C GLU A 144 -12.75 -23.60 18.51
N HIS A 145 -12.92 -22.51 19.26
CA HIS A 145 -14.22 -22.08 19.78
C HIS A 145 -15.18 -21.64 18.68
N VAL A 146 -14.72 -20.83 17.71
CA VAL A 146 -15.58 -20.23 16.67
C VAL A 146 -15.66 -21.05 15.37
N ALA A 147 -14.94 -22.16 15.25
CA ALA A 147 -14.77 -22.91 13.99
C ALA A 147 -16.08 -23.31 13.29
N GLY A 148 -17.13 -23.60 14.05
CA GLY A 148 -18.43 -24.01 13.53
C GLY A 148 -19.45 -22.88 13.40
N HIS A 149 -19.10 -21.64 13.77
CA HIS A 149 -20.06 -20.56 13.84
C HIS A 149 -20.41 -20.03 12.43
N PRO A 150 -21.70 -19.97 12.03
CA PRO A 150 -22.09 -19.62 10.67
C PRO A 150 -21.79 -18.17 10.26
N ALA A 151 -21.64 -17.25 11.22
CA ALA A 151 -21.21 -15.89 10.92
C ALA A 151 -19.75 -15.79 10.42
N LEU A 152 -18.86 -16.69 10.84
CA LEU A 152 -17.44 -16.64 10.48
C LEU A 152 -17.27 -16.67 8.97
N ALA A 153 -16.59 -15.67 8.42
CA ALA A 153 -16.46 -15.48 6.97
C ALA A 153 -15.03 -15.21 6.52
N LEU A 154 -14.24 -14.58 7.39
CA LEU A 154 -12.85 -14.21 7.15
C LEU A 154 -12.11 -14.27 8.49
N TRP A 155 -10.81 -14.53 8.43
CA TRP A 155 -9.91 -14.32 9.55
C TRP A 155 -9.02 -13.11 9.29
N HIS A 156 -8.93 -12.24 10.28
CA HIS A 156 -8.07 -11.07 10.31
C HIS A 156 -6.90 -11.31 11.27
N VAL A 157 -5.74 -11.68 10.74
CA VAL A 157 -4.57 -11.97 11.58
C VAL A 157 -4.01 -10.66 12.14
N SER A 158 -3.97 -10.56 13.46
CA SER A 158 -3.43 -9.43 14.22
C SER A 158 -4.07 -8.10 13.81
N ASN A 159 -3.27 -7.02 13.75
CA ASN A 159 -3.64 -5.72 13.18
C ASN A 159 -2.39 -4.97 12.75
N GLU A 160 -2.39 -4.39 11.55
CA GLU A 160 -1.35 -3.47 11.05
C GLU A 160 0.07 -3.91 11.44
N LEU A 161 0.44 -5.15 11.11
CA LEU A 161 1.73 -5.72 11.49
C LEU A 161 2.87 -4.82 10.99
N GLY A 162 3.71 -4.37 11.94
CA GLY A 162 4.78 -3.41 11.70
C GLY A 162 4.46 -1.97 12.13
N GLY A 163 3.19 -1.58 12.32
CA GLY A 163 2.82 -0.21 12.66
C GLY A 163 3.43 0.29 13.97
N GLY A 164 3.52 -0.59 14.97
CA GLY A 164 4.22 -0.34 16.24
C GLY A 164 5.42 -1.26 16.48
N ASN A 165 5.54 -2.38 15.78
CA ASN A 165 6.58 -3.39 16.01
C ASN A 165 7.40 -3.71 14.76
N ALA A 166 7.52 -2.78 13.82
CA ALA A 166 8.29 -2.98 12.59
C ALA A 166 9.66 -3.58 12.85
N ARG A 167 10.33 -3.17 13.93
CA ARG A 167 11.74 -3.49 14.21
C ARG A 167 11.98 -3.68 15.71
N CYS A 168 12.90 -4.57 16.06
CA CYS A 168 13.33 -4.78 17.43
C CYS A 168 14.83 -5.11 17.47
N TRP A 169 15.60 -4.44 18.33
CA TRP A 169 17.07 -4.59 18.43
C TRP A 169 17.50 -5.41 19.67
N CYS A 170 16.58 -6.12 20.30
CA CYS A 170 16.88 -6.96 21.46
C CYS A 170 17.74 -8.17 21.09
N ASP A 171 18.34 -8.84 22.07
CA ASP A 171 19.26 -9.96 21.82
C ASP A 171 18.56 -11.19 21.21
N VAL A 172 17.24 -11.35 21.42
CA VAL A 172 16.45 -12.37 20.73
C VAL A 172 16.37 -12.08 19.22
N SER A 173 16.16 -10.81 18.87
CA SER A 173 16.16 -10.37 17.46
C SER A 173 17.56 -10.45 16.87
N ALA A 174 18.61 -10.18 17.64
CA ALA A 174 20.00 -10.36 17.21
C ALA A 174 20.27 -11.82 16.83
N ALA A 175 19.92 -12.78 17.69
CA ALA A 175 20.12 -14.20 17.39
C ALA A 175 19.29 -14.66 16.18
N ALA A 176 18.07 -14.14 16.00
CA ALA A 176 17.25 -14.42 14.82
C ALA A 176 17.85 -13.83 13.54
N TYR A 177 18.32 -12.58 13.61
CA TYR A 177 18.97 -11.90 12.50
C TYR A 177 20.25 -12.61 12.05
N GLN A 178 21.07 -13.09 12.98
CA GLN A 178 22.27 -13.86 12.68
C GLN A 178 21.98 -15.15 11.90
N ARG A 179 20.89 -15.86 12.26
CA ARG A 179 20.42 -17.03 11.49
C ARG A 179 19.91 -16.64 10.12
N TRP A 180 19.13 -15.56 10.04
CA TRP A 180 18.64 -15.03 8.76
C TRP A 180 19.80 -14.66 7.82
N LEU A 181 20.85 -14.02 8.34
CA LEU A 181 22.05 -13.69 7.57
C LEU A 181 22.80 -14.94 7.11
N ALA A 182 22.90 -15.97 7.95
CA ALA A 182 23.51 -17.23 7.57
C ALA A 182 22.72 -17.94 6.45
N GLU A 183 21.39 -17.92 6.51
CA GLU A 183 20.52 -18.48 5.46
C GLU A 183 20.62 -17.68 4.15
N ARG A 184 20.71 -16.33 4.23
CA ARG A 184 20.80 -15.45 3.06
C ARG A 184 22.17 -15.46 2.36
N HIS A 185 23.26 -15.37 3.14
CA HIS A 185 24.61 -15.14 2.61
C HIS A 185 25.48 -16.40 2.63
N GLY A 186 25.10 -17.43 3.39
CA GLY A 186 25.83 -18.69 3.49
C GLY A 186 27.08 -18.62 4.38
N THR A 187 28.03 -17.71 4.09
CA THR A 187 29.27 -17.56 4.88
C THR A 187 29.55 -16.11 5.30
N PRO A 188 30.32 -15.88 6.38
CA PRO A 188 30.71 -14.53 6.78
C PRO A 188 31.51 -13.79 5.69
N GLU A 189 32.30 -14.50 4.88
CA GLU A 189 33.06 -13.90 3.78
C GLU A 189 32.14 -13.37 2.67
N ALA A 190 31.05 -14.07 2.38
CA ALA A 190 30.05 -13.62 1.41
C ALA A 190 29.28 -12.40 1.94
N LEU A 191 28.91 -12.41 3.23
CA LEU A 191 28.32 -11.26 3.93
C LEU A 191 29.25 -10.04 3.85
N ASP A 192 30.53 -10.22 4.19
CA ASP A 192 31.54 -9.16 4.16
C ASP A 192 31.72 -8.56 2.77
N ALA A 193 31.70 -9.41 1.73
CA ALA A 193 31.79 -8.99 0.34
C ALA A 193 30.55 -8.22 -0.11
N ALA A 194 29.35 -8.63 0.31
CA ALA A 194 28.09 -7.96 0.02
C ALA A 194 28.01 -6.59 0.70
N TRP A 195 28.32 -6.54 1.99
CA TRP A 195 28.24 -5.30 2.78
C TRP A 195 29.45 -4.38 2.58
N GLY A 196 30.54 -4.85 1.97
CA GLY A 196 31.76 -4.06 1.82
C GLY A 196 32.39 -3.70 3.17
N THR A 197 32.37 -4.62 4.13
CA THR A 197 32.78 -4.39 5.54
C THR A 197 34.26 -4.05 5.73
N ALA A 198 35.09 -4.22 4.69
CA ALA A 198 36.46 -3.72 4.69
C ALA A 198 36.53 -2.19 4.91
N PHE A 199 35.50 -1.45 4.49
CA PHE A 199 35.36 -0.03 4.81
C PHE A 199 35.20 0.17 6.32
N TRP A 200 36.09 1.00 6.90
CA TRP A 200 36.24 1.19 8.35
C TRP A 200 36.59 -0.08 9.17
N GLY A 201 36.97 -1.19 8.52
CA GLY A 201 37.55 -2.36 9.19
C GLY A 201 36.55 -3.21 9.99
N HIS A 202 35.31 -3.33 9.52
CA HIS A 202 34.21 -4.05 10.18
C HIS A 202 34.03 -5.50 9.71
N THR A 203 35.07 -6.13 9.15
CA THR A 203 35.06 -7.52 8.67
C THR A 203 34.61 -8.49 9.77
N ALA A 204 33.56 -9.26 9.51
CA ALA A 204 33.00 -10.22 10.44
C ALA A 204 33.56 -11.63 10.15
N THR A 205 34.19 -12.24 11.15
CA THR A 205 34.73 -13.61 11.04
C THR A 205 33.74 -14.70 11.48
N SER A 206 32.56 -14.29 11.97
CA SER A 206 31.44 -15.16 12.33
C SER A 206 30.15 -14.33 12.33
N PHE A 207 29.02 -14.94 11.98
CA PHE A 207 27.71 -14.30 12.11
C PHE A 207 27.42 -13.87 13.56
N ASP A 208 27.97 -14.57 14.57
CA ASP A 208 27.78 -14.23 15.99
C ASP A 208 28.32 -12.83 16.36
N GLN A 209 29.24 -12.28 15.57
CA GLN A 209 29.79 -10.93 15.77
C GLN A 209 28.86 -9.83 15.25
N VAL A 210 27.87 -10.19 14.42
CA VAL A 210 26.97 -9.24 13.78
C VAL A 210 25.80 -8.97 14.71
N LEU A 211 25.59 -7.69 15.02
CA LEU A 211 24.42 -7.22 15.76
C LEU A 211 23.42 -6.56 14.79
N PRO A 212 22.13 -6.48 15.16
CA PRO A 212 21.22 -5.52 14.56
C PRO A 212 21.87 -4.13 14.50
N PRO A 213 21.61 -3.31 13.46
CA PRO A 213 22.21 -1.99 13.28
C PRO A 213 21.72 -1.02 14.36
N ARG A 214 22.35 -1.08 15.54
CA ARG A 214 22.12 -0.21 16.70
C ARG A 214 22.81 1.14 16.49
N SER A 215 22.37 2.16 17.22
CA SER A 215 22.98 3.49 17.17
C SER A 215 24.47 3.44 17.53
N ALA A 216 25.34 3.88 16.62
CA ALA A 216 26.80 3.79 16.75
C ALA A 216 27.53 5.15 16.77
N GLY A 217 26.81 6.27 16.79
CA GLY A 217 27.38 7.63 16.81
C GLY A 217 28.00 8.10 15.49
N ALA A 218 28.01 7.24 14.46
CA ALA A 218 28.37 7.53 13.08
C ALA A 218 27.37 6.81 12.14
N ASP A 219 27.43 7.12 10.84
CA ASP A 219 26.57 6.50 9.83
C ASP A 219 26.78 4.98 9.80
N LEU A 220 25.67 4.26 9.64
CA LEU A 220 25.64 2.80 9.60
C LEU A 220 25.88 2.30 8.18
N ASN A 221 26.36 1.06 8.06
CA ASN A 221 26.54 0.44 6.75
C ASN A 221 25.16 0.27 6.07
N PRO A 222 24.95 0.85 4.86
CA PRO A 222 23.64 0.85 4.21
C PRO A 222 23.14 -0.56 3.87
N ALA A 223 24.03 -1.48 3.50
CA ALA A 223 23.69 -2.87 3.24
C ALA A 223 23.21 -3.59 4.51
N ALA A 224 23.87 -3.33 5.64
CA ALA A 224 23.47 -3.89 6.93
C ALA A 224 22.13 -3.33 7.43
N VAL A 225 21.87 -2.04 7.18
CA VAL A 225 20.57 -1.42 7.48
C VAL A 225 19.47 -2.01 6.60
N LEU A 226 19.73 -2.16 5.31
CA LEU A 226 18.77 -2.74 4.35
C LEU A 226 18.45 -4.20 4.70
N ASP A 227 19.45 -5.03 4.95
CA ASP A 227 19.24 -6.43 5.34
C ASP A 227 18.50 -6.56 6.67
N PHE A 228 18.74 -5.67 7.64
CA PHE A 228 17.95 -5.66 8.87
C PHE A 228 16.48 -5.29 8.64
N ARG A 229 16.17 -4.38 7.71
CA ARG A 229 14.78 -4.06 7.34
C ARG A 229 14.10 -5.25 6.66
N ARG A 230 14.78 -5.93 5.75
CA ARG A 230 14.30 -7.18 5.12
C ARG A 230 14.03 -8.26 6.16
N PHE A 231 15.01 -8.54 7.03
CA PHE A 231 14.84 -9.46 8.16
C PHE A 231 13.63 -9.09 9.02
N SER A 232 13.44 -7.81 9.32
CA SER A 232 12.34 -7.37 10.19
C SER A 232 10.97 -7.60 9.54
N SER A 233 10.86 -7.34 8.22
CA SER A 233 9.68 -7.68 7.42
C SER A 233 9.42 -9.19 7.43
N ASP A 234 10.47 -10.01 7.22
CA ASP A 234 10.39 -11.46 7.21
C ASP A 234 9.97 -12.02 8.59
N ALA A 235 10.49 -11.48 9.68
CA ALA A 235 10.14 -11.91 11.04
C ALA A 235 8.66 -11.64 11.38
N LEU A 236 8.09 -10.55 10.85
CA LEU A 236 6.67 -10.26 10.95
C LEU A 236 5.85 -11.20 10.04
N LEU A 237 6.32 -11.51 8.83
CA LEU A 237 5.66 -12.46 7.93
C LEU A 237 5.65 -13.88 8.51
N GLU A 238 6.75 -14.31 9.12
CA GLU A 238 6.83 -15.55 9.90
C GLU A 238 5.79 -15.56 11.02
N HIS A 239 5.51 -14.39 11.62
CA HIS A 239 4.46 -14.27 12.62
C HIS A 239 3.08 -14.53 12.07
N TYR A 240 2.75 -13.83 11.00
CA TYR A 240 1.51 -14.01 10.28
C TYR A 240 1.31 -15.47 9.83
N LEU A 241 2.34 -16.09 9.23
CA LEU A 241 2.27 -17.46 8.74
C LEU A 241 2.05 -18.49 9.86
N ALA A 242 2.65 -18.29 11.03
CA ALA A 242 2.45 -19.17 12.18
C ALA A 242 1.01 -19.12 12.71
N GLU A 243 0.41 -17.93 12.80
CA GLU A 243 -1.00 -17.78 13.15
C GLU A 243 -1.90 -18.40 12.07
N ARG A 244 -1.64 -18.08 10.80
CA ARG A 244 -2.37 -18.64 9.66
C ARG A 244 -2.37 -20.17 9.67
N GLU A 245 -1.25 -20.81 9.99
CA GLU A 245 -1.19 -22.27 10.07
C GLU A 245 -2.16 -22.84 11.10
N VAL A 246 -2.29 -22.20 12.27
CA VAL A 246 -3.29 -22.58 13.29
C VAL A 246 -4.71 -22.45 12.72
N LEU A 247 -5.00 -21.30 12.09
CA LEU A 247 -6.32 -21.00 11.53
C LEU A 247 -6.69 -21.99 10.42
N GLU A 248 -5.75 -22.34 9.54
CA GLU A 248 -5.97 -23.32 8.48
C GLU A 248 -6.27 -24.72 9.02
N ARG A 249 -5.62 -25.13 10.12
CA ARG A 249 -5.89 -26.42 10.77
C ARG A 249 -7.25 -26.45 11.46
N ARG A 250 -7.64 -25.36 12.13
CA ARG A 250 -8.89 -25.28 12.92
C ARG A 250 -10.12 -24.98 12.07
N THR A 251 -9.96 -24.18 11.01
CA THR A 251 -11.05 -23.69 10.16
C THR A 251 -10.75 -23.84 8.66
N PRO A 252 -10.50 -25.07 8.18
CA PRO A 252 -10.12 -25.30 6.79
C PRO A 252 -11.27 -24.85 5.87
N GLY A 253 -11.03 -23.82 5.06
CA GLY A 253 -12.07 -23.29 4.18
C GLY A 253 -12.22 -21.78 4.29
N VAL A 254 -12.07 -21.25 5.51
CA VAL A 254 -12.19 -19.83 5.80
C VAL A 254 -10.95 -19.10 5.26
N PRO A 255 -11.10 -18.02 4.47
CA PRO A 255 -9.96 -17.21 4.02
C PRO A 255 -9.26 -16.54 5.20
N VAL A 256 -7.96 -16.29 5.03
CA VAL A 256 -7.13 -15.58 6.01
C VAL A 256 -6.50 -14.35 5.37
N THR A 257 -6.61 -13.21 6.05
CA THR A 257 -6.01 -11.93 5.67
C THR A 257 -5.28 -11.29 6.86
N THR A 258 -4.66 -10.15 6.61
CA THR A 258 -4.19 -9.16 7.58
C THR A 258 -4.24 -7.81 6.86
N ASN A 259 -4.58 -6.74 7.58
CA ASN A 259 -4.58 -5.39 7.04
C ASN A 259 -3.15 -4.88 6.81
N LEU A 260 -2.91 -4.43 5.58
CA LEU A 260 -1.69 -3.74 5.18
C LEU A 260 -1.84 -2.23 5.42
N MET A 261 -0.73 -1.48 5.31
CA MET A 261 -0.70 -0.02 5.42
C MET A 261 -0.03 0.58 4.17
N VAL A 262 -0.66 0.42 3.02
CA VAL A 262 -0.16 0.89 1.72
C VAL A 262 -0.61 2.32 1.48
N HIS A 263 0.25 3.28 1.80
CA HIS A 263 0.01 4.71 1.58
C HIS A 263 1.32 5.45 1.27
N ALA A 264 1.24 6.72 0.87
CA ALA A 264 2.41 7.56 0.56
C ALA A 264 3.31 7.91 1.78
N GLY A 265 2.92 7.55 3.00
CA GLY A 265 3.73 7.72 4.21
C GLY A 265 4.88 6.72 4.41
N GLY A 266 5.14 5.85 3.42
CA GLY A 266 6.19 4.83 3.48
C GLY A 266 5.71 3.49 4.04
N ALA A 267 6.23 2.39 3.48
CA ALA A 267 5.86 1.04 3.90
C ALA A 267 6.72 0.53 5.08
N VAL A 268 6.06 -0.03 6.09
CA VAL A 268 6.72 -0.61 7.27
C VAL A 268 7.26 -2.02 7.05
N ALA A 269 6.75 -2.71 6.02
CA ALA A 269 7.14 -4.06 5.60
C ALA A 269 7.11 -4.15 4.06
N ASP A 270 7.78 -5.17 3.51
CA ASP A 270 7.80 -5.41 2.07
C ASP A 270 6.55 -6.18 1.64
N TYR A 271 5.45 -5.47 1.41
CA TYR A 271 4.18 -6.11 1.10
C TYR A 271 4.17 -6.90 -0.21
N ALA A 272 5.15 -6.70 -1.11
CA ALA A 272 5.30 -7.52 -2.30
C ALA A 272 5.69 -8.96 -1.96
N THR A 273 6.42 -9.18 -0.87
CA THR A 273 6.71 -10.54 -0.36
C THR A 273 5.58 -11.10 0.47
N TRP A 274 4.72 -10.27 1.07
CA TRP A 274 3.58 -10.71 1.87
C TRP A 274 2.36 -11.11 1.04
N ALA A 275 2.06 -10.37 -0.03
CA ALA A 275 0.86 -10.56 -0.83
C ALA A 275 0.67 -12.02 -1.37
N PRO A 276 1.74 -12.76 -1.73
CA PRO A 276 1.66 -14.18 -2.09
C PRO A 276 1.24 -15.12 -0.94
N HIS A 277 1.08 -14.62 0.28
CA HIS A 277 0.70 -15.39 1.47
C HIS A 277 -0.62 -14.94 2.13
N VAL A 278 -1.35 -13.98 1.56
CA VAL A 278 -2.68 -13.58 2.07
C VAL A 278 -3.78 -14.06 1.11
N ASP A 279 -4.84 -14.70 1.60
CA ASP A 279 -5.90 -15.21 0.73
C ASP A 279 -6.67 -14.04 0.08
N VAL A 280 -6.95 -13.01 0.88
CA VAL A 280 -7.53 -11.71 0.48
C VAL A 280 -6.50 -10.64 0.81
N VAL A 281 -6.07 -9.84 -0.16
CA VAL A 281 -5.28 -8.63 0.13
C VAL A 281 -6.24 -7.61 0.73
N ALA A 282 -5.87 -7.05 1.88
CA ALA A 282 -6.68 -6.06 2.57
C ALA A 282 -5.81 -4.89 3.02
N ASP A 283 -6.32 -3.66 2.98
CA ASP A 283 -5.51 -2.46 3.24
C ASP A 283 -6.29 -1.42 4.03
N ASP A 284 -5.55 -0.71 4.90
CA ASP A 284 -6.02 0.43 5.66
C ASP A 284 -5.53 1.71 4.99
N HIS A 285 -6.47 2.54 4.54
CA HIS A 285 -6.14 3.80 3.87
C HIS A 285 -6.82 4.99 4.52
N TYR A 286 -6.00 5.99 4.89
CA TYR A 286 -6.46 7.24 5.47
C TYR A 286 -5.90 8.41 4.66
N VAL A 287 -6.80 9.15 3.99
CA VAL A 287 -6.45 10.31 3.18
C VAL A 287 -5.61 11.31 3.98
N VAL A 288 -4.53 11.78 3.37
CA VAL A 288 -3.66 12.84 3.90
C VAL A 288 -4.43 14.15 3.96
N ALA A 289 -4.73 14.62 5.18
CA ALA A 289 -5.71 15.67 5.42
C ALA A 289 -5.26 17.07 4.98
N ASP A 290 -3.96 17.34 4.96
CA ASP A 290 -3.36 18.60 4.54
C ASP A 290 -2.99 18.65 3.03
N ASP A 291 -3.17 17.54 2.31
CA ASP A 291 -3.02 17.49 0.86
C ASP A 291 -4.33 17.92 0.17
N PRO A 292 -4.36 19.09 -0.53
CA PRO A 292 -5.54 19.53 -1.27
C PRO A 292 -5.92 18.59 -2.42
N ARG A 293 -4.99 17.74 -2.88
CA ARG A 293 -5.22 16.70 -3.88
C ARG A 293 -5.02 15.30 -3.29
N GLY A 294 -5.35 15.11 -2.00
CA GLY A 294 -5.24 13.82 -1.32
C GLY A 294 -6.00 12.66 -1.98
N TRP A 295 -6.95 12.96 -2.88
CA TRP A 295 -7.60 11.96 -3.71
C TRP A 295 -6.66 11.29 -4.72
N GLN A 296 -5.61 11.97 -5.19
CA GLN A 296 -4.61 11.36 -6.07
C GLN A 296 -3.69 10.41 -5.30
N GLU A 297 -3.40 10.72 -4.03
CA GLU A 297 -2.68 9.81 -3.14
C GLU A 297 -3.51 8.56 -2.85
N LEU A 298 -4.81 8.73 -2.56
CA LEU A 298 -5.76 7.61 -2.45
C LEU A 298 -5.73 6.73 -3.69
N SER A 299 -5.81 7.35 -4.87
CA SER A 299 -5.76 6.65 -6.15
C SER A 299 -4.44 5.89 -6.34
N CYS A 300 -3.30 6.47 -5.95
CA CYS A 300 -2.00 5.84 -5.99
C CYS A 300 -1.90 4.64 -5.04
N SER A 301 -2.39 4.79 -3.80
CA SER A 301 -2.47 3.70 -2.81
C SER A 301 -3.31 2.55 -3.35
N ALA A 302 -4.54 2.84 -3.82
CA ALA A 302 -5.45 1.82 -4.33
C ALA A 302 -4.90 1.08 -5.58
N ASP A 303 -4.20 1.79 -6.46
CA ASP A 303 -3.51 1.15 -7.60
C ASP A 303 -2.36 0.25 -7.15
N ARG A 304 -1.65 0.62 -6.08
CA ARG A 304 -0.57 -0.19 -5.49
C ARG A 304 -1.12 -1.42 -4.78
N VAL A 305 -2.20 -1.31 -4.02
CA VAL A 305 -2.88 -2.46 -3.40
C VAL A 305 -3.41 -3.41 -4.48
N ARG A 306 -4.01 -2.89 -5.56
CA ARG A 306 -4.41 -3.70 -6.71
C ARG A 306 -3.21 -4.41 -7.35
N GLY A 307 -2.07 -3.73 -7.49
CA GLY A 307 -0.84 -4.33 -8.02
C GLY A 307 -0.34 -5.48 -7.15
N LEU A 308 -0.35 -5.32 -5.82
CA LEU A 308 -0.04 -6.40 -4.86
C LEU A 308 -1.06 -7.56 -4.95
N ALA A 309 -2.33 -7.26 -5.23
CA ALA A 309 -3.35 -8.26 -5.46
C ALA A 309 -3.28 -8.91 -6.86
N GLU A 310 -2.33 -8.51 -7.71
CA GLU A 310 -2.18 -8.95 -9.10
C GLU A 310 -3.47 -8.70 -9.93
N GLY A 311 -4.09 -7.54 -9.72
CA GLY A 311 -5.33 -7.16 -10.40
C GLY A 311 -6.61 -7.82 -9.86
N ARG A 312 -6.49 -8.77 -8.93
CA ARG A 312 -7.64 -9.43 -8.30
C ARG A 312 -8.36 -8.47 -7.34
N PRO A 313 -9.64 -8.73 -7.04
CA PRO A 313 -10.34 -8.00 -5.99
C PRO A 313 -9.60 -8.04 -4.65
N TRP A 314 -9.61 -6.91 -3.97
CA TRP A 314 -9.01 -6.70 -2.65
C TRP A 314 -10.03 -6.02 -1.72
N LEU A 315 -9.75 -5.95 -0.42
CA LEU A 315 -10.67 -5.41 0.57
C LEU A 315 -10.10 -4.12 1.17
N LEU A 316 -10.83 -3.00 1.06
CA LEU A 316 -10.54 -1.85 1.91
C LEU A 316 -11.01 -2.20 3.32
N MET A 317 -10.07 -2.51 4.21
CA MET A 317 -10.33 -2.99 5.58
C MET A 317 -10.64 -1.84 6.52
N GLU A 318 -9.85 -0.77 6.43
CA GLU A 318 -10.14 0.44 7.19
C GLU A 318 -10.05 1.68 6.31
N HIS A 319 -11.04 2.54 6.47
CA HIS A 319 -10.84 3.98 6.31
C HIS A 319 -11.73 4.77 7.27
N SER A 320 -11.53 6.07 7.35
CA SER A 320 -12.30 6.92 8.27
C SER A 320 -13.65 7.35 7.69
N THR A 321 -14.68 7.49 8.52
CA THR A 321 -15.91 8.16 8.06
C THR A 321 -15.72 9.67 7.93
N SER A 322 -14.79 10.26 8.70
CA SER A 322 -14.42 11.68 8.68
C SER A 322 -12.94 11.85 9.07
N THR A 323 -12.66 12.35 10.27
CA THR A 323 -11.31 12.61 10.80
C THR A 323 -10.63 11.35 11.33
N VAL A 324 -9.30 11.34 11.22
CA VAL A 324 -8.41 10.51 12.07
C VAL A 324 -7.90 11.36 13.26
N VAL A 325 -6.99 10.81 14.08
CA VAL A 325 -6.48 11.49 15.28
C VAL A 325 -4.96 11.72 15.30
N TYR A 326 -4.21 11.11 14.39
CA TYR A 326 -2.74 11.07 14.46
C TYR A 326 -2.04 11.99 13.45
N GLN A 327 -2.75 12.55 12.48
CA GLN A 327 -2.14 13.45 11.50
C GLN A 327 -1.86 14.83 12.12
N ALA A 328 -0.88 15.55 11.56
CA ALA A 328 -0.47 16.87 12.05
C ALA A 328 -1.64 17.87 12.12
N HIS A 329 -2.52 17.84 11.12
CA HIS A 329 -3.77 18.60 11.10
C HIS A 329 -4.90 17.69 10.61
N ASN A 330 -5.75 17.22 11.52
CA ASN A 330 -6.89 16.38 11.16
C ASN A 330 -8.01 17.25 10.56
N ARG A 331 -8.49 16.92 9.35
CA ARG A 331 -9.58 17.60 8.65
C ARG A 331 -10.82 16.73 8.59
N ALA A 332 -11.97 17.27 8.94
CA ALA A 332 -13.24 16.57 8.72
C ALA A 332 -13.57 16.52 7.23
N LYS A 333 -14.06 15.36 6.77
CA LYS A 333 -14.49 15.17 5.39
C LYS A 333 -15.68 16.09 5.07
N ALA A 334 -15.65 16.71 3.89
CA ALA A 334 -16.77 17.50 3.40
C ALA A 334 -17.99 16.61 3.11
N PRO A 335 -19.21 17.17 3.02
CA PRO A 335 -20.40 16.40 2.63
C PRO A 335 -20.17 15.61 1.34
N GLY A 336 -20.53 14.33 1.34
CA GLY A 336 -20.35 13.43 0.19
C GLY A 336 -18.91 12.96 -0.09
N GLU A 337 -17.89 13.55 0.56
CA GLU A 337 -16.49 13.13 0.39
C GLU A 337 -16.25 11.70 0.89
N MET A 338 -16.93 11.28 1.97
CA MET A 338 -16.85 9.88 2.44
C MET A 338 -17.29 8.90 1.34
N LEU A 339 -18.45 9.15 0.72
CA LEU A 339 -18.97 8.33 -0.37
C LEU A 339 -18.01 8.31 -1.56
N ARG A 340 -17.51 9.48 -1.98
CA ARG A 340 -16.56 9.59 -3.09
C ARG A 340 -15.28 8.82 -2.81
N ASN A 341 -14.71 8.94 -1.61
CA ASN A 341 -13.48 8.22 -1.24
C ASN A 341 -13.72 6.70 -1.19
N SER A 342 -14.84 6.23 -0.61
CA SER A 342 -15.16 4.79 -0.61
C SER A 342 -15.30 4.25 -2.03
N LEU A 343 -16.01 4.97 -2.91
CA LEU A 343 -16.20 4.55 -4.29
C LEU A 343 -14.93 4.69 -5.15
N ALA A 344 -13.96 5.53 -4.78
CA ALA A 344 -12.66 5.61 -5.44
C ALA A 344 -11.85 4.31 -5.25
N HIS A 345 -11.86 3.73 -4.04
CA HIS A 345 -11.27 2.41 -3.79
C HIS A 345 -12.01 1.31 -4.56
N VAL A 346 -13.34 1.32 -4.55
CA VAL A 346 -14.17 0.36 -5.31
C VAL A 346 -13.87 0.46 -6.81
N ALA A 347 -13.77 1.67 -7.35
CA ALA A 347 -13.43 1.89 -8.75
C ALA A 347 -12.08 1.25 -9.13
N ARG A 348 -11.12 1.26 -8.19
CA ARG A 348 -9.75 0.74 -8.37
C ARG A 348 -9.55 -0.72 -7.94
N GLY A 349 -10.64 -1.45 -7.73
CA GLY A 349 -10.64 -2.91 -7.57
C GLY A 349 -11.00 -3.42 -6.18
N ALA A 350 -11.37 -2.54 -5.24
CA ALA A 350 -11.88 -3.03 -3.96
C ALA A 350 -13.26 -3.67 -4.12
N ASP A 351 -13.47 -4.84 -3.51
CA ASP A 351 -14.76 -5.54 -3.40
C ASP A 351 -15.42 -5.32 -2.03
N GLY A 352 -15.15 -4.16 -1.44
CA GLY A 352 -15.76 -3.71 -0.20
C GLY A 352 -15.15 -2.41 0.29
N ALA A 353 -15.87 -1.75 1.19
CA ALA A 353 -15.41 -0.57 1.91
C ALA A 353 -15.79 -0.73 3.38
N LEU A 354 -14.81 -1.09 4.20
CA LEU A 354 -14.93 -1.19 5.64
C LEU A 354 -14.34 0.06 6.30
N PHE A 355 -14.65 0.25 7.59
CA PHE A 355 -14.34 1.46 8.33
C PHE A 355 -13.68 1.14 9.67
N PHE A 356 -12.65 1.90 10.04
CA PHE A 356 -12.36 2.14 11.45
C PHE A 356 -13.15 3.38 11.89
N GLN A 357 -14.19 3.26 12.68
CA GLN A 357 -14.80 2.05 13.25
C GLN A 357 -16.33 2.13 13.21
N TRP A 358 -17.03 1.07 13.59
CA TRP A 358 -18.49 1.04 13.66
C TRP A 358 -19.06 2.09 14.62
N ARG A 359 -18.66 2.07 15.89
CA ARG A 359 -19.16 3.01 16.92
C ARG A 359 -18.01 3.75 17.58
N ALA A 360 -18.10 5.07 17.65
CA ALA A 360 -17.03 5.90 18.20
C ALA A 360 -16.76 5.57 19.67
N SER A 361 -15.54 5.16 19.99
CA SER A 361 -15.09 4.95 21.37
C SER A 361 -15.29 6.21 22.21
N THR A 362 -15.68 6.05 23.49
CA THR A 362 -15.87 7.16 24.44
C THR A 362 -14.67 7.39 25.34
N ALA A 363 -13.65 6.52 25.25
CA ALA A 363 -12.42 6.58 26.01
C ALA A 363 -11.29 5.89 25.22
N GLY A 364 -10.04 6.13 25.62
CA GLY A 364 -8.85 5.57 24.98
C GLY A 364 -8.19 6.55 24.00
N ALA A 365 -7.09 6.11 23.38
CA ALA A 365 -6.25 6.97 22.54
C ALA A 365 -6.98 7.49 21.30
N GLU A 366 -7.97 6.75 20.79
CA GLU A 366 -8.69 7.03 19.56
C GLU A 366 -10.14 7.49 19.82
N GLN A 367 -10.44 7.96 21.03
CA GLN A 367 -11.79 8.43 21.38
C GLN A 367 -12.32 9.56 20.49
N TRP A 368 -11.47 10.24 19.71
CA TRP A 368 -11.85 11.27 18.74
C TRP A 368 -11.75 10.83 17.28
N HIS A 369 -11.40 9.56 17.04
CA HIS A 369 -11.45 9.00 15.70
C HIS A 369 -12.91 8.93 15.25
N SER A 370 -13.15 9.28 13.99
CA SER A 370 -14.50 9.21 13.43
C SER A 370 -15.00 7.77 13.36
N ALA A 371 -16.32 7.60 13.38
CA ALA A 371 -16.96 6.29 13.32
C ALA A 371 -18.26 6.36 12.52
N MET A 372 -18.80 5.20 12.15
CA MET A 372 -20.07 5.09 11.43
C MET A 372 -21.23 5.60 12.28
N VAL A 373 -21.27 5.18 13.55
CA VAL A 373 -22.11 5.76 14.61
C VAL A 373 -21.25 6.71 15.44
N PRO A 374 -21.31 8.04 15.20
CA PRO A 374 -20.52 9.01 15.95
C PRO A 374 -21.05 9.17 17.38
N HIS A 375 -20.34 9.93 18.23
CA HIS A 375 -20.83 10.27 19.57
C HIS A 375 -22.19 11.00 19.56
N ALA A 376 -22.52 11.71 18.47
CA ALA A 376 -23.82 12.34 18.28
C ALA A 376 -24.97 11.31 18.14
N GLY A 377 -24.64 10.04 17.90
CA GLY A 377 -25.60 8.96 17.71
C GLY A 377 -26.17 8.89 16.28
N PRO A 378 -27.19 8.04 16.08
CA PRO A 378 -27.75 7.78 14.75
C PRO A 378 -28.56 8.96 14.18
N ASP A 379 -29.03 9.90 14.98
CA ASP A 379 -29.59 11.17 14.49
C ASP A 379 -28.48 12.17 14.19
N SER A 380 -27.65 11.84 13.19
CA SER A 380 -26.55 12.69 12.73
C SER A 380 -26.40 12.64 11.21
N ASP A 381 -25.89 13.71 10.62
CA ASP A 381 -25.61 13.75 9.18
C ASP A 381 -24.59 12.69 8.78
N ARG A 382 -23.63 12.42 9.66
CA ARG A 382 -22.63 11.37 9.46
C ARG A 382 -23.26 9.98 9.34
N PHE A 383 -24.19 9.61 10.24
CA PHE A 383 -24.87 8.32 10.14
C PHE A 383 -25.80 8.25 8.92
N ARG A 384 -26.44 9.38 8.53
CA ARG A 384 -27.21 9.45 7.28
C ARG A 384 -26.34 9.20 6.04
N GLU A 385 -25.11 9.74 5.99
CA GLU A 385 -24.16 9.44 4.91
C GLU A 385 -23.72 7.96 4.90
N VAL A 386 -23.58 7.35 6.07
CA VAL A 386 -23.29 5.90 6.22
C VAL A 386 -24.42 5.07 5.61
N VAL A 387 -25.68 5.36 5.97
CA VAL A 387 -26.84 4.67 5.39
C VAL A 387 -26.90 4.84 3.87
N GLU A 388 -26.60 6.04 3.36
CA GLU A 388 -26.58 6.32 1.93
C GLU A 388 -25.47 5.56 1.18
N LEU A 389 -24.27 5.48 1.76
CA LEU A 389 -23.18 4.67 1.20
C LEU A 389 -23.57 3.18 1.14
N GLY A 390 -24.17 2.64 2.19
CA GLY A 390 -24.68 1.26 2.18
C GLY A 390 -25.71 1.02 1.08
N ARG A 391 -26.62 1.97 0.84
CA ARG A 391 -27.56 1.91 -0.31
C ARG A 391 -26.81 1.87 -1.64
N CYS A 392 -25.79 2.71 -1.81
CA CYS A 392 -24.98 2.76 -3.02
C CYS A 392 -24.25 1.43 -3.26
N LEU A 393 -23.57 0.89 -2.24
CA LEU A 393 -22.84 -0.38 -2.37
C LEU A 393 -23.75 -1.57 -2.69
N ARG A 394 -24.98 -1.61 -2.15
CA ARG A 394 -25.99 -2.61 -2.55
C ARG A 394 -26.42 -2.46 -4.01
N ALA A 395 -26.59 -1.24 -4.50
CA ALA A 395 -26.90 -1.00 -5.91
C ALA A 395 -25.74 -1.41 -6.85
N LEU A 396 -24.51 -1.42 -6.32
CA LEU A 396 -23.30 -1.84 -7.02
C LEU A 396 -22.95 -3.34 -6.80
N ALA A 397 -23.87 -4.16 -6.27
CA ALA A 397 -23.58 -5.58 -6.00
C ALA A 397 -23.09 -6.34 -7.24
N GLU A 398 -23.55 -5.97 -8.44
CA GLU A 398 -23.10 -6.61 -9.69
C GLU A 398 -21.64 -6.32 -10.08
N VAL A 399 -20.99 -5.34 -9.43
CA VAL A 399 -19.57 -5.01 -9.65
C VAL A 399 -18.65 -6.03 -8.97
N GLN A 400 -19.12 -6.74 -7.94
CA GLN A 400 -18.32 -7.72 -7.20
C GLN A 400 -17.67 -8.75 -8.13
N GLY A 401 -16.37 -9.01 -7.94
CA GLY A 401 -15.59 -9.95 -8.73
C GLY A 401 -15.09 -9.39 -10.07
N SER A 402 -15.51 -8.19 -10.47
CA SER A 402 -14.94 -7.51 -11.65
C SER A 402 -13.53 -7.02 -11.37
N VAL A 403 -12.73 -6.83 -12.42
CA VAL A 403 -11.36 -6.30 -12.33
C VAL A 403 -11.26 -4.97 -13.06
N VAL A 404 -10.30 -4.11 -12.69
CA VAL A 404 -10.03 -2.89 -13.46
C VAL A 404 -9.64 -3.28 -14.90
N ASP A 405 -10.20 -2.59 -15.89
CA ASP A 405 -9.85 -2.77 -17.30
C ASP A 405 -8.35 -2.56 -17.47
N ARG A 406 -7.67 -3.56 -18.04
CA ARG A 406 -6.22 -3.72 -17.90
C ARG A 406 -5.47 -2.44 -18.31
N PRO A 407 -4.78 -1.76 -17.39
CA PRO A 407 -3.95 -0.60 -17.71
C PRO A 407 -2.87 -0.91 -18.74
N GLN A 408 -2.59 0.06 -19.62
CA GLN A 408 -1.53 -0.05 -20.62
C GLN A 408 -0.15 0.39 -20.08
N VAL A 409 -0.14 0.99 -18.90
CA VAL A 409 1.04 1.60 -18.27
C VAL A 409 1.25 0.96 -16.90
N ALA A 410 2.49 0.56 -16.63
CA ALA A 410 2.94 0.19 -15.29
C ALA A 410 3.83 1.28 -14.69
N LEU A 411 3.65 1.56 -13.40
CA LEU A 411 4.52 2.37 -12.58
C LEU A 411 5.21 1.45 -11.56
N LEU A 412 6.53 1.37 -11.58
CA LEU A 412 7.26 0.48 -10.67
C LEU A 412 7.45 1.14 -9.31
N VAL A 413 7.10 0.43 -8.24
CA VAL A 413 7.34 0.88 -6.85
C VAL A 413 7.90 -0.28 -6.05
N ASP A 414 8.99 -0.04 -5.34
CA ASP A 414 9.72 -1.07 -4.59
C ASP A 414 10.09 -0.58 -3.19
N VAL A 415 9.67 -1.35 -2.18
CA VAL A 415 9.90 -1.01 -0.78
C VAL A 415 11.38 -1.14 -0.40
N PRO A 416 12.11 -2.22 -0.76
CA PRO A 416 13.55 -2.29 -0.57
C PRO A 416 14.32 -1.13 -1.22
N SER A 417 13.91 -0.68 -2.42
CA SER A 417 14.47 0.51 -3.07
C SER A 417 14.19 1.78 -2.29
N ALA A 418 12.97 1.97 -1.79
CA ALA A 418 12.66 3.11 -0.92
C ALA A 418 13.53 3.11 0.33
N TRP A 419 13.67 1.96 1.00
CA TRP A 419 14.55 1.80 2.16
C TRP A 419 16.02 2.07 1.88
N ALA A 420 16.52 1.70 0.70
CA ALA A 420 17.89 1.98 0.29
C ALA A 420 18.11 3.47 -0.04
N LEU A 421 17.04 4.20 -0.38
CA LEU A 421 17.08 5.61 -0.69
C LEU A 421 16.86 6.51 0.54
N GLU A 422 16.24 6.00 1.60
CA GLU A 422 16.07 6.74 2.86
C GLU A 422 17.41 7.22 3.43
N GLY A 423 17.46 8.50 3.84
CA GLY A 423 18.68 9.10 4.38
C GLY A 423 19.79 9.27 3.33
N PHE A 424 19.42 9.39 2.04
CA PHE A 424 20.38 9.58 0.94
C PHE A 424 21.42 10.67 1.26
N PRO A 425 22.72 10.37 1.24
CA PRO A 425 23.72 11.21 1.90
C PRO A 425 24.07 12.49 1.15
N LEU A 426 23.80 12.59 -0.15
CA LEU A 426 24.19 13.78 -0.93
C LEU A 426 23.23 14.96 -0.75
N THR A 427 21.97 14.71 -0.37
CA THR A 427 20.99 15.78 -0.13
C THR A 427 19.83 15.27 0.72
N SER A 428 19.36 16.09 1.65
CA SER A 428 18.16 15.82 2.46
C SER A 428 16.86 16.12 1.71
N GLN A 429 16.92 16.53 0.44
CA GLN A 429 15.75 16.82 -0.40
C GLN A 429 15.19 15.59 -1.12
N VAL A 430 15.80 14.42 -0.93
CA VAL A 430 15.29 13.15 -1.45
C VAL A 430 14.28 12.58 -0.46
N ASP A 431 13.06 12.42 -0.95
CA ASP A 431 11.99 11.68 -0.28
C ASP A 431 11.65 10.46 -1.17
N PRO A 432 11.81 9.22 -0.67
CA PRO A 432 11.58 8.01 -1.45
C PRO A 432 10.17 7.86 -2.03
N GLU A 433 9.15 8.40 -1.38
CA GLU A 433 7.75 8.27 -1.82
C GLU A 433 7.35 9.37 -2.81
N GLU A 434 8.15 10.43 -2.88
CA GLU A 434 7.80 11.64 -3.62
C GLU A 434 7.83 11.45 -5.14
N ARG A 435 8.81 10.71 -5.68
CA ARG A 435 8.90 10.46 -7.13
C ARG A 435 7.80 9.53 -7.65
N PRO A 436 7.52 8.38 -7.02
CA PRO A 436 6.36 7.55 -7.38
C PRO A 436 5.05 8.34 -7.36
N LEU A 437 4.76 9.08 -6.28
CA LEU A 437 3.51 9.82 -6.15
C LEU A 437 3.40 10.97 -7.15
N ALA A 438 4.47 11.73 -7.39
CA ALA A 438 4.46 12.83 -8.36
C ALA A 438 4.16 12.34 -9.78
N LEU A 439 4.80 11.23 -10.20
CA LEU A 439 4.55 10.64 -11.50
C LEU A 439 3.16 10.01 -11.61
N HIS A 440 2.65 9.38 -10.55
CA HIS A 440 1.27 8.90 -10.51
C HIS A 440 0.27 10.06 -10.66
N ARG A 441 0.47 11.17 -9.93
CA ARG A 441 -0.33 12.39 -10.08
C ARG A 441 -0.30 12.93 -11.51
N ALA A 442 0.88 12.99 -12.13
CA ALA A 442 1.00 13.45 -13.52
C ALA A 442 0.29 12.51 -14.51
N LEU A 443 0.31 11.19 -14.28
CA LEU A 443 -0.46 10.20 -15.07
C LEU A 443 -1.97 10.38 -14.88
N SER A 444 -2.41 10.62 -13.64
CA SER A 444 -3.81 10.92 -13.29
C SER A 444 -4.28 12.21 -13.95
N ASP A 445 -3.50 13.29 -13.90
CA ASP A 445 -3.76 14.58 -14.59
C ASP A 445 -3.76 14.44 -16.13
N LEU A 446 -3.27 13.32 -16.67
CA LEU A 446 -3.33 12.97 -18.09
C LEU A 446 -4.47 12.00 -18.39
N GLY A 447 -5.34 11.68 -17.42
CA GLY A 447 -6.49 10.79 -17.58
C GLY A 447 -6.13 9.32 -17.78
N VAL A 448 -4.93 8.91 -17.36
CA VAL A 448 -4.42 7.54 -17.52
C VAL A 448 -4.45 6.79 -16.19
N VAL A 449 -5.22 5.70 -16.16
CA VAL A 449 -5.18 4.71 -15.08
C VAL A 449 -3.95 3.81 -15.29
N VAL A 450 -3.20 3.56 -14.22
CA VAL A 450 -1.96 2.76 -14.25
C VAL A 450 -2.02 1.62 -13.26
N ASP A 451 -1.28 0.54 -13.54
CA ASP A 451 -0.96 -0.46 -12.51
C ASP A 451 0.32 -0.04 -11.79
N VAL A 452 0.28 0.00 -10.46
CA VAL A 452 1.44 0.27 -9.62
C VAL A 452 1.96 -1.06 -9.09
N VAL A 453 3.11 -1.52 -9.57
CA VAL A 453 3.56 -2.92 -9.38
C VAL A 453 5.00 -3.01 -8.88
N PRO A 454 5.37 -4.09 -8.16
CA PRO A 454 6.76 -4.32 -7.79
C PRO A 454 7.63 -4.62 -9.02
N PRO A 455 8.96 -4.43 -8.95
CA PRO A 455 9.87 -4.68 -10.07
C PRO A 455 9.89 -6.15 -10.56
N ALA A 456 9.51 -7.09 -9.68
CA ALA A 456 9.41 -8.51 -10.00
C ALA A 456 8.11 -8.88 -10.76
N ALA A 457 7.18 -7.94 -10.95
CA ALA A 457 5.94 -8.20 -11.67
C ALA A 457 6.19 -8.53 -13.15
N ASP A 458 5.23 -9.23 -13.76
CA ASP A 458 5.27 -9.51 -15.20
C ASP A 458 4.97 -8.25 -16.02
N LEU A 459 5.99 -7.76 -16.73
CA LEU A 459 5.89 -6.52 -17.51
C LEU A 459 5.53 -6.73 -18.99
N ARG A 460 5.30 -7.98 -19.44
CA ARG A 460 5.23 -8.34 -20.87
C ARG A 460 4.13 -7.64 -21.65
N ASP A 461 3.00 -7.36 -21.01
CA ASP A 461 1.80 -6.86 -21.68
C ASP A 461 1.61 -5.34 -21.56
N TYR A 462 2.50 -4.62 -20.86
CA TYR A 462 2.43 -3.17 -20.79
C TYR A 462 3.05 -2.54 -22.03
N ARG A 463 2.38 -1.50 -22.56
CA ARG A 463 2.92 -0.66 -23.63
C ARG A 463 3.98 0.30 -23.12
N ALA A 464 3.80 0.78 -21.89
CA ALA A 464 4.71 1.71 -21.26
C ALA A 464 5.03 1.29 -19.81
N VAL A 465 6.28 1.46 -19.40
CA VAL A 465 6.74 1.26 -18.02
C VAL A 465 7.44 2.51 -17.53
N VAL A 466 7.03 3.02 -16.38
CA VAL A 466 7.63 4.17 -15.70
C VAL A 466 8.41 3.66 -14.48
N VAL A 467 9.67 4.09 -14.37
CA VAL A 467 10.62 3.67 -13.34
C VAL A 467 11.02 4.90 -12.50
N PRO A 468 10.26 5.20 -11.43
CA PRO A 468 10.43 6.39 -10.59
C PRO A 468 11.46 6.15 -9.49
N ALA A 469 12.66 6.71 -9.64
CA ALA A 469 13.73 6.65 -8.63
C ALA A 469 13.93 5.25 -8.03
N LEU A 470 13.90 4.21 -8.88
CA LEU A 470 14.12 2.82 -8.51
C LEU A 470 15.61 2.61 -8.20
N HIS A 471 16.05 3.16 -7.09
CA HIS A 471 17.43 3.25 -6.63
C HIS A 471 18.14 1.91 -6.58
N LEU A 472 17.48 0.94 -5.97
CA LEU A 472 17.93 -0.44 -5.88
C LEU A 472 17.16 -1.29 -6.88
N VAL A 473 17.89 -2.05 -7.68
CA VAL A 473 17.29 -3.02 -8.61
C VAL A 473 18.26 -4.18 -8.81
N ASP A 474 17.72 -5.40 -8.81
CA ASP A 474 18.51 -6.58 -9.18
C ASP A 474 18.64 -6.72 -10.71
N ASP A 475 19.52 -7.61 -11.15
CA ASP A 475 19.79 -7.79 -12.58
C ASP A 475 18.58 -8.35 -13.35
N ALA A 476 17.73 -9.16 -12.70
CA ALA A 476 16.58 -9.79 -13.34
C ALA A 476 15.48 -8.76 -13.64
N ALA A 477 15.15 -7.91 -12.66
CA ALA A 477 14.20 -6.81 -12.81
C ALA A 477 14.72 -5.75 -13.78
N ALA A 478 16.02 -5.41 -13.74
CA ALA A 478 16.61 -4.49 -14.70
C ALA A 478 16.51 -5.01 -16.14
N GLU A 479 16.74 -6.31 -16.35
CA GLU A 479 16.60 -6.94 -17.66
C GLU A 479 15.13 -7.03 -18.10
N ALA A 480 14.20 -7.32 -17.18
CA ALA A 480 12.77 -7.31 -17.47
C ALA A 480 12.28 -5.93 -17.96
N VAL A 481 12.76 -4.84 -17.33
CA VAL A 481 12.50 -3.47 -17.79
C VAL A 481 13.10 -3.23 -19.16
N ALA A 482 14.36 -3.63 -19.39
CA ALA A 482 15.02 -3.44 -20.69
C ALA A 482 14.30 -4.20 -21.83
N ASP A 483 13.81 -5.40 -21.53
CA ASP A 483 13.12 -6.27 -22.46
C ASP A 483 11.77 -5.69 -22.94
N VAL A 484 11.08 -4.89 -22.12
CA VAL A 484 9.91 -4.10 -22.56
C VAL A 484 10.28 -3.23 -23.77
N ALA A 485 11.36 -2.45 -23.67
CA ALA A 485 11.77 -1.57 -24.75
C ALA A 485 12.33 -2.34 -25.97
N ARG A 486 13.03 -3.47 -25.75
CA ARG A 486 13.57 -4.29 -26.84
C ARG A 486 12.46 -4.92 -27.69
N ARG A 487 11.32 -5.27 -27.09
CA ARG A 487 10.17 -5.86 -27.79
C ARG A 487 9.22 -4.86 -28.45
N GLY A 488 9.50 -3.56 -28.35
CA GLY A 488 8.66 -2.53 -28.96
C GLY A 488 7.85 -1.68 -27.98
N GLY A 489 7.96 -1.94 -26.67
CA GLY A 489 7.36 -1.10 -25.64
C GLY A 489 8.19 0.15 -25.33
N HIS A 490 7.72 0.94 -24.37
CA HIS A 490 8.31 2.22 -24.03
C HIS A 490 8.67 2.25 -22.54
N VAL A 491 9.86 2.74 -22.21
CA VAL A 491 10.33 2.82 -20.82
C VAL A 491 10.74 4.25 -20.52
N LEU A 492 10.27 4.80 -19.40
CA LEU A 492 10.73 6.06 -18.83
C LEU A 492 11.43 5.78 -17.51
N VAL A 493 12.72 6.11 -17.43
CA VAL A 493 13.52 5.99 -16.21
C VAL A 493 13.84 7.39 -15.70
N THR A 494 13.59 7.66 -14.41
CA THR A 494 14.02 8.93 -13.80
C THR A 494 15.39 8.82 -13.17
N HIS A 495 15.94 9.99 -12.83
CA HIS A 495 17.07 10.12 -11.93
C HIS A 495 16.91 9.27 -10.67
N LEU A 496 18.06 8.98 -10.04
CA LEU A 496 18.17 8.07 -8.88
C LEU A 496 17.77 6.62 -9.13
N SER A 497 17.52 6.19 -10.37
CA SER A 497 17.20 4.79 -10.67
C SER A 497 18.45 3.97 -11.06
N GLY A 498 18.50 2.68 -10.70
CA GLY A 498 19.54 1.74 -11.13
C GLY A 498 20.93 2.01 -10.56
N ILE A 499 21.02 2.71 -9.43
CA ILE A 499 22.28 3.19 -8.84
C ILE A 499 23.00 2.08 -8.07
N VAL A 500 22.25 1.28 -7.32
CA VAL A 500 22.77 0.19 -6.49
C VAL A 500 22.16 -1.16 -6.87
N ASP A 501 22.89 -2.23 -6.58
CA ASP A 501 22.38 -3.60 -6.68
C ASP A 501 21.57 -4.00 -5.43
N GLU A 502 21.09 -5.24 -5.38
CA GLU A 502 20.27 -5.76 -4.29
C GLU A 502 20.95 -5.77 -2.92
N THR A 503 22.27 -5.58 -2.87
CA THR A 503 23.06 -5.46 -1.64
C THR A 503 23.35 -4.00 -1.27
N ALA A 504 22.68 -3.04 -1.91
CA ALA A 504 22.93 -1.60 -1.79
C ALA A 504 24.35 -1.19 -2.23
N ARG A 505 25.03 -2.02 -3.04
CA ARG A 505 26.35 -1.70 -3.57
C ARG A 505 26.23 -0.91 -4.87
N VAL A 506 26.97 0.18 -4.96
CA VAL A 506 26.97 1.06 -6.14
C VAL A 506 27.45 0.29 -7.38
N ARG A 507 26.65 0.35 -8.44
CA ARG A 507 26.98 -0.19 -9.77
C ARG A 507 27.99 0.72 -10.47
N ALA A 508 29.24 0.27 -10.57
CA ALA A 508 30.33 1.05 -11.14
C ALA A 508 30.21 1.25 -12.68
N GLY A 509 30.99 2.20 -13.22
CA GLY A 509 31.05 2.50 -14.66
C GLY A 509 30.23 3.73 -15.10
N GLY A 510 29.49 4.35 -14.18
CA GLY A 510 28.70 5.56 -14.40
C GLY A 510 27.19 5.29 -14.30
N TYR A 511 26.45 6.29 -13.84
CA TYR A 511 25.01 6.20 -13.59
C TYR A 511 24.21 6.32 -14.91
N PRO A 512 22.95 5.87 -14.99
CA PRO A 512 22.13 5.18 -13.99
C PRO A 512 22.39 3.66 -13.93
N GLY A 513 23.67 3.27 -13.91
CA GLY A 513 24.12 1.92 -13.55
C GLY A 513 23.41 0.82 -14.36
N ALA A 514 22.44 0.15 -13.72
CA ALA A 514 21.64 -0.92 -14.30
C ALA A 514 20.97 -0.54 -15.64
N PHE A 515 20.57 0.72 -15.79
CA PHE A 515 19.83 1.19 -16.98
C PHE A 515 20.70 1.96 -17.99
N ARG A 516 21.98 2.18 -17.69
CA ARG A 516 22.89 2.99 -18.53
C ARG A 516 22.88 2.56 -19.99
N ASP A 517 23.07 1.26 -20.22
CA ASP A 517 23.22 0.71 -21.55
C ASP A 517 21.88 0.64 -22.30
N LEU A 518 20.76 0.47 -21.58
CA LEU A 518 19.41 0.59 -22.15
C LEU A 518 19.16 2.01 -22.66
N LEU A 519 19.42 3.00 -21.81
CA LEU A 519 19.10 4.41 -22.04
C LEU A 519 20.04 5.10 -23.02
N GLY A 520 21.24 4.55 -23.26
CA GLY A 520 22.22 5.16 -24.16
C GLY A 520 22.76 6.49 -23.64
N VAL A 521 22.81 6.64 -22.31
CA VAL A 521 23.35 7.81 -21.61
C VAL A 521 24.39 7.36 -20.59
N ARG A 522 25.22 8.27 -20.12
CA ARG A 522 26.13 8.06 -19.00
C ARG A 522 26.19 9.31 -18.14
N SER A 523 25.74 9.20 -16.90
CA SER A 523 25.87 10.21 -15.87
C SER A 523 27.21 10.01 -15.14
N GLU A 524 28.05 11.05 -15.21
CA GLU A 524 29.42 11.03 -14.67
C GLU A 524 29.46 11.40 -13.20
N GLU A 525 28.50 12.22 -12.76
CA GLU A 525 28.42 12.76 -11.41
C GLU A 525 26.97 13.12 -11.07
N LEU A 526 26.52 12.72 -9.87
CA LEU A 526 25.26 13.17 -9.31
C LEU A 526 25.44 14.59 -8.80
N HIS A 527 24.54 15.51 -9.17
CA HIS A 527 24.70 16.93 -8.87
C HIS A 527 23.38 17.49 -8.28
N PRO A 528 22.96 17.05 -7.08
CA PRO A 528 21.78 17.58 -6.44
C PRO A 528 21.90 19.10 -6.27
N LEU A 529 20.77 19.79 -6.43
CA LEU A 529 20.70 21.25 -6.31
C LEU A 529 20.64 21.65 -4.84
N GLN A 530 21.12 22.85 -4.52
CA GLN A 530 20.99 23.39 -3.18
C GLN A 530 19.51 23.74 -2.86
N PRO A 531 19.11 23.76 -1.58
CA PRO A 531 17.76 24.19 -1.20
C PRO A 531 17.41 25.57 -1.77
N GLY A 532 16.30 25.65 -2.51
CA GLY A 532 15.83 26.87 -3.17
C GLY A 532 16.49 27.19 -4.53
N GLU A 533 17.54 26.46 -4.92
CA GLU A 533 18.15 26.58 -6.24
C GLU A 533 17.21 26.04 -7.33
N ARG A 534 17.19 26.75 -8.47
CA ARG A 534 16.39 26.39 -9.64
C ARG A 534 17.24 26.47 -10.89
N VAL A 535 17.13 25.44 -11.74
CA VAL A 535 17.75 25.40 -13.07
C VAL A 535 16.66 25.52 -14.12
N GLY A 536 16.81 26.42 -15.09
CA GLY A 536 15.93 26.50 -16.25
C GLY A 536 16.23 25.38 -17.24
N LEU A 537 15.22 24.96 -18.00
CA LEU A 537 15.29 23.92 -19.04
C LEU A 537 15.08 24.54 -20.43
N SER A 538 15.60 23.89 -21.46
CA SER A 538 15.61 24.43 -22.84
C SER A 538 14.22 24.51 -23.49
N ASP A 539 13.23 23.82 -22.93
CA ASP A 539 11.82 23.87 -23.32
C ASP A 539 11.04 24.96 -22.56
N GLY A 540 11.72 25.76 -21.73
CA GLY A 540 11.13 26.82 -20.91
C GLY A 540 10.69 26.37 -19.52
N GLY A 541 10.76 25.07 -19.21
CA GLY A 541 10.50 24.52 -17.88
C GLY A 541 11.61 24.81 -16.88
N SER A 542 11.51 24.22 -15.69
CA SER A 542 12.54 24.31 -14.66
C SER A 542 12.68 23.05 -13.83
N ALA A 543 13.84 22.87 -13.19
CA ALA A 543 14.15 21.78 -12.28
C ALA A 543 14.59 22.30 -10.91
N THR A 544 14.30 21.52 -9.87
CA THR A 544 14.66 21.79 -8.47
C THR A 544 15.12 20.52 -7.77
N ALA A 545 15.88 20.62 -6.68
CA ALA A 545 16.40 19.52 -5.86
C ALA A 545 17.39 18.55 -6.56
N TRP A 546 17.20 18.21 -7.83
CA TRP A 546 18.01 17.20 -8.51
C TRP A 546 18.41 17.58 -9.94
N THR A 547 19.72 17.44 -10.22
CA THR A 547 20.33 17.40 -11.55
C THR A 547 21.49 16.41 -11.56
N GLU A 548 21.99 16.05 -12.75
CA GLU A 548 23.16 15.16 -12.90
C GLU A 548 24.00 15.60 -14.11
N LEU A 549 25.31 15.37 -14.06
CA LEU A 549 26.20 15.60 -15.20
C LEU A 549 26.06 14.44 -16.19
N VAL A 550 25.06 14.52 -17.07
CA VAL A 550 24.76 13.49 -18.07
C VAL A 550 25.50 13.75 -19.38
N ARG A 551 25.94 12.67 -20.04
CA ARG A 551 26.32 12.65 -21.45
C ARG A 551 25.40 11.70 -22.21
N ALA A 552 24.90 12.14 -23.36
CA ALA A 552 24.28 11.22 -24.32
C ALA A 552 25.37 10.46 -25.07
N VAL A 553 25.22 9.14 -25.19
CA VAL A 553 26.11 8.28 -25.98
C VAL A 553 25.41 7.90 -27.27
N ASP A 554 24.24 7.26 -27.15
CA ASP A 554 23.41 6.77 -28.26
C ASP A 554 21.96 7.33 -28.20
N ALA A 555 21.71 8.26 -27.27
CA ALA A 555 20.40 8.86 -27.06
C ALA A 555 20.28 10.22 -27.74
N GLU A 556 19.10 10.52 -28.25
CA GLU A 556 18.71 11.87 -28.66
C GLU A 556 18.45 12.72 -27.40
N VAL A 557 18.98 13.94 -27.38
CA VAL A 557 18.68 14.92 -26.32
C VAL A 557 17.44 15.70 -26.72
N LEU A 558 16.35 15.52 -25.97
CA LEU A 558 15.07 16.21 -26.20
C LEU A 558 15.01 17.54 -25.45
N VAL A 559 15.53 17.55 -24.22
CA VAL A 559 15.61 18.74 -23.35
C VAL A 559 16.98 18.79 -22.71
N ALA A 560 17.55 19.98 -22.62
CA ALA A 560 18.80 20.25 -21.92
C ALA A 560 18.58 21.27 -20.78
N THR A 561 19.47 21.30 -19.81
CA THR A 561 19.56 22.41 -18.85
C THR A 561 19.95 23.69 -19.59
N ALA A 562 19.25 24.79 -19.33
CA ALA A 562 19.48 26.08 -19.95
C ALA A 562 20.34 27.02 -19.09
N THR A 563 20.33 26.82 -17.76
CA THR A 563 21.06 27.65 -16.79
C THR A 563 21.78 26.79 -15.75
N GLY A 564 22.53 27.43 -14.85
CA GLY A 564 23.23 26.76 -13.76
C GLY A 564 24.57 26.14 -14.17
N ALA A 565 25.22 25.44 -13.22
CA ALA A 565 26.56 24.89 -13.40
C ALA A 565 26.66 23.85 -14.53
N LEU A 566 25.54 23.19 -14.85
CA LEU A 566 25.46 22.14 -15.85
C LEU A 566 24.81 22.59 -17.16
N ALA A 567 24.72 23.89 -17.45
CA ALA A 567 24.05 24.39 -18.66
C ALA A 567 24.53 23.68 -19.95
N GLY A 568 23.59 23.20 -20.75
CA GLY A 568 23.81 22.38 -21.95
C GLY A 568 23.84 20.87 -21.70
N ALA A 569 23.81 20.42 -20.44
CA ALA A 569 23.72 18.99 -20.12
C ALA A 569 22.32 18.43 -20.46
N PRO A 570 22.20 17.18 -20.92
CA PRO A 570 20.92 16.53 -21.15
C PRO A 570 20.07 16.45 -19.86
N ALA A 571 18.81 16.87 -19.97
CA ALA A 571 17.82 16.78 -18.90
C ALA A 571 16.72 15.74 -19.20
N LEU A 572 16.34 15.60 -20.48
CA LEU A 572 15.48 14.55 -20.99
C LEU A 572 16.08 13.97 -22.26
N THR A 573 16.25 12.64 -22.31
CA THR A 573 16.76 11.94 -23.50
C THR A 573 15.82 10.84 -23.94
N ARG A 574 15.96 10.43 -25.21
CA ARG A 574 15.26 9.29 -25.79
C ARG A 574 16.20 8.48 -26.68
N ARG A 575 16.24 7.16 -26.46
CA ARG A 575 16.86 6.20 -27.37
C ARG A 575 15.78 5.36 -28.03
N THR A 576 15.86 5.21 -29.34
CA THR A 576 15.00 4.27 -30.09
C THR A 576 15.76 2.96 -30.29
N LEU A 577 15.12 1.84 -29.97
CA LEU A 577 15.69 0.50 -30.07
C LEU A 577 15.32 -0.15 -31.41
N PRO A 578 16.08 -1.15 -31.90
CA PRO A 578 15.82 -1.81 -33.19
C PRO A 578 14.41 -2.42 -33.32
N GLY A 579 13.78 -2.82 -32.20
CA GLY A 579 12.41 -3.34 -32.16
C GLY A 579 11.31 -2.28 -32.24
N GLY A 580 11.66 -0.99 -32.39
CA GLY A 580 10.72 0.12 -32.46
C GLY A 580 10.35 0.74 -31.11
N GLY A 581 10.72 0.09 -30.01
CA GLY A 581 10.49 0.61 -28.66
C GLY A 581 11.45 1.74 -28.30
N THR A 582 11.15 2.48 -27.23
CA THR A 582 11.96 3.63 -26.81
C THR A 582 12.30 3.60 -25.32
N ALA A 583 13.52 3.98 -24.98
CA ALA A 583 13.96 4.19 -23.61
C ALA A 583 14.24 5.68 -23.36
N TRP A 584 13.59 6.27 -22.36
CA TRP A 584 13.65 7.69 -22.02
C TRP A 584 14.33 7.86 -20.66
N TYR A 585 15.18 8.89 -20.52
CA TYR A 585 15.82 9.23 -19.24
C TYR A 585 15.50 10.65 -18.83
N ALA A 586 14.89 10.84 -17.65
CA ALA A 586 14.65 12.13 -17.02
C ALA A 586 15.69 12.39 -15.92
N ALA A 587 16.75 13.10 -16.25
CA ALA A 587 17.94 13.33 -15.41
C ALA A 587 17.78 14.45 -14.36
N THR A 588 16.59 15.02 -14.23
CA THR A 588 16.28 16.13 -13.33
C THR A 588 14.97 15.87 -12.61
N ARG A 589 14.68 16.65 -11.57
CA ARG A 589 13.34 16.74 -10.98
C ARG A 589 12.65 18.03 -11.49
N PRO A 590 11.87 17.94 -12.58
CA PRO A 590 11.20 19.09 -13.17
C PRO A 590 10.07 19.62 -12.28
N ASP A 591 9.61 20.84 -12.54
CA ASP A 591 8.33 21.33 -12.00
C ASP A 591 7.14 20.53 -12.57
N ALA A 592 6.02 20.52 -11.84
CA ALA A 592 4.87 19.66 -12.15
C ALA A 592 4.29 19.87 -13.57
N ALA A 593 4.27 21.12 -14.06
CA ALA A 593 3.77 21.40 -15.41
C ALA A 593 4.69 20.81 -16.48
N THR A 594 6.00 20.95 -16.28
CA THR A 594 7.02 20.36 -17.15
C THR A 594 7.00 18.82 -17.06
N GLU A 595 6.84 18.25 -15.87
CA GLU A 595 6.71 16.80 -15.66
C GLU A 595 5.50 16.23 -16.42
N ARG A 596 4.33 16.87 -16.29
CA ARG A 596 3.13 16.49 -17.05
C ARG A 596 3.35 16.56 -18.56
N ALA A 597 4.05 17.59 -19.06
CA ALA A 597 4.33 17.73 -20.48
C ALA A 597 5.29 16.64 -21.00
N HIS A 598 6.36 16.34 -20.24
CA HIS A 598 7.32 15.29 -20.58
C HIS A 598 6.65 13.91 -20.60
N LEU A 599 5.82 13.64 -19.59
CA LEU A 599 5.08 12.39 -19.50
C LEU A 599 4.02 12.25 -20.59
N GLY A 600 3.33 13.35 -20.95
CA GLY A 600 2.41 13.38 -22.09
C GLY A 600 3.11 13.04 -23.41
N ALA A 601 4.32 13.57 -23.64
CA ALA A 601 5.11 13.23 -24.82
C ALA A 601 5.55 11.74 -24.83
N PHE A 602 5.90 11.20 -23.67
CA PHE A 602 6.22 9.78 -23.52
C PHE A 602 5.02 8.88 -23.81
N LEU A 603 3.85 9.18 -23.25
CA LEU A 603 2.61 8.43 -23.49
C LEU A 603 2.15 8.50 -24.95
N ALA A 604 2.27 9.67 -25.58
CA ALA A 604 1.98 9.85 -27.00
C ALA A 604 2.89 8.98 -27.87
N ALA A 605 4.18 8.89 -27.54
CA ALA A 605 5.10 7.98 -28.23
C ALA A 605 4.72 6.50 -28.05
N ALA A 606 4.17 6.15 -26.89
CA ALA A 606 3.66 4.80 -26.59
C ALA A 606 2.28 4.49 -27.19
N GLY A 607 1.63 5.48 -27.83
CA GLY A 607 0.26 5.36 -28.32
C GLY A 607 -0.74 5.05 -27.21
N VAL A 608 -0.46 5.53 -25.99
CA VAL A 608 -1.37 5.43 -24.84
C VAL A 608 -2.23 6.68 -24.81
N ALA A 609 -3.54 6.49 -24.70
CA ALA A 609 -4.52 7.57 -24.62
C ALA A 609 -5.35 7.45 -23.33
N PRO A 610 -5.95 8.56 -22.86
CA PRO A 610 -6.90 8.52 -21.76
C PRO A 610 -8.08 7.59 -22.05
N LEU A 611 -8.73 7.09 -20.99
CA LEU A 611 -9.90 6.21 -21.11
C LEU A 611 -11.06 6.87 -21.87
N LEU A 612 -11.24 8.17 -21.64
CA LEU A 612 -12.24 9.03 -22.29
C LEU A 612 -11.53 10.29 -22.80
N PRO A 613 -11.84 10.75 -24.03
CA PRO A 613 -11.27 11.98 -24.55
C PRO A 613 -11.76 13.20 -23.76
N ASP A 614 -10.91 14.23 -23.67
CA ASP A 614 -11.24 15.53 -23.07
C ASP A 614 -11.81 15.45 -21.64
N LEU A 615 -11.38 14.46 -20.86
CA LEU A 615 -11.76 14.31 -19.45
C LEU A 615 -11.26 15.52 -18.64
N PRO A 616 -12.12 16.21 -17.86
CA PRO A 616 -11.69 17.33 -17.01
C PRO A 616 -10.66 16.90 -15.96
N ASP A 617 -9.70 17.78 -15.64
CA ASP A 617 -8.60 17.49 -14.69
C ASP A 617 -9.09 17.05 -13.28
N GLU A 618 -10.29 17.47 -12.87
CA GLU A 618 -10.88 17.14 -11.55
C GLU A 618 -11.78 15.89 -11.57
N VAL A 619 -11.94 15.24 -12.73
CA VAL A 619 -12.79 14.06 -12.90
C VAL A 619 -11.94 12.82 -13.16
N GLU A 620 -11.98 11.83 -12.27
CA GLU A 620 -11.38 10.52 -12.51
C GLU A 620 -12.36 9.61 -13.26
N ALA A 621 -11.84 8.86 -14.24
CA ALA A 621 -12.58 7.83 -14.96
C ALA A 621 -11.87 6.48 -14.83
N VAL A 622 -12.54 5.49 -14.23
CA VAL A 622 -12.00 4.14 -14.07
C VAL A 622 -13.04 3.13 -14.53
N ARG A 623 -12.62 2.17 -15.35
CA ARG A 623 -13.51 1.12 -15.85
C ARG A 623 -13.18 -0.21 -15.17
N ARG A 624 -14.19 -0.92 -14.68
CA ARG A 624 -14.09 -2.33 -14.26
C ARG A 624 -14.84 -3.23 -15.25
N ARG A 625 -14.35 -4.45 -15.46
CA ARG A 625 -14.95 -5.48 -16.32
C ARG A 625 -15.07 -6.80 -15.61
N GLY A 626 -16.14 -7.53 -15.89
CA GLY A 626 -16.41 -8.85 -15.32
C GLY A 626 -17.39 -9.62 -16.18
N ALA A 627 -17.78 -10.81 -15.72
CA ALA A 627 -18.69 -11.68 -16.48
C ALA A 627 -20.06 -11.01 -16.78
N GLY A 628 -20.49 -10.07 -15.93
CA GLY A 628 -21.77 -9.35 -16.05
C GLY A 628 -21.74 -8.10 -16.94
N GLY A 629 -20.57 -7.64 -17.41
CA GLY A 629 -20.45 -6.46 -18.24
C GLY A 629 -19.28 -5.55 -17.90
N SER A 630 -19.48 -4.25 -18.13
CA SER A 630 -18.50 -3.19 -17.93
C SER A 630 -19.11 -2.05 -17.13
N TRP A 631 -18.35 -1.53 -16.17
CA TRP A 631 -18.79 -0.50 -15.25
C TRP A 631 -17.81 0.66 -15.27
N LEU A 632 -18.29 1.84 -15.66
CA LEU A 632 -17.51 3.06 -15.71
C LEU A 632 -17.83 3.92 -14.48
N PHE A 633 -16.83 4.10 -13.64
CA PHE A 633 -16.85 5.00 -12.49
C PHE A 633 -16.36 6.37 -12.93
N LEU A 634 -17.15 7.41 -12.65
CA LEU A 634 -16.78 8.80 -12.83
C LEU A 634 -16.83 9.50 -11.47
N LEU A 635 -15.70 10.00 -11.00
CA LEU A 635 -15.58 10.64 -9.70
C LEU A 635 -15.20 12.11 -9.89
N ASN A 636 -16.06 13.03 -9.48
CA ASN A 636 -15.78 14.46 -9.57
C ASN A 636 -15.24 14.97 -8.22
N HIS A 637 -13.97 15.36 -8.22
CA HIS A 637 -13.27 15.90 -7.06
C HIS A 637 -13.37 17.43 -6.95
N GLY A 638 -13.93 18.07 -7.98
CA GLY A 638 -14.12 19.51 -8.10
C GLY A 638 -15.40 20.04 -7.46
N ASP A 639 -15.59 21.35 -7.60
CA ASP A 639 -16.72 22.11 -7.09
C ASP A 639 -17.72 22.55 -8.17
N VAL A 640 -17.53 22.09 -9.41
CA VAL A 640 -18.41 22.36 -10.56
C VAL A 640 -18.91 21.07 -11.21
N ASP A 641 -20.10 21.14 -11.80
CA ASP A 641 -20.66 20.03 -12.57
C ASP A 641 -19.92 19.86 -13.90
N HIS A 642 -19.58 18.62 -14.25
CA HIS A 642 -18.93 18.30 -15.51
C HIS A 642 -19.78 17.40 -16.38
N ARG A 643 -19.82 17.66 -17.68
CA ARG A 643 -20.41 16.77 -18.68
C ARG A 643 -19.30 15.97 -19.34
N VAL A 644 -19.39 14.64 -19.27
CA VAL A 644 -18.39 13.70 -19.81
C VAL A 644 -18.96 13.04 -21.06
N GLU A 645 -18.40 13.39 -22.22
CA GLU A 645 -18.79 12.80 -23.50
C GLU A 645 -18.29 11.35 -23.61
N GLY A 646 -19.05 10.49 -24.32
CA GLY A 646 -18.73 9.06 -24.45
C GLY A 646 -19.05 8.21 -23.21
N ALA A 647 -19.38 8.83 -22.07
CA ALA A 647 -19.88 8.13 -20.88
C ALA A 647 -21.37 7.81 -21.03
N ARG A 648 -21.66 6.65 -21.62
CA ARG A 648 -23.02 6.16 -21.88
C ARG A 648 -23.34 4.89 -21.08
N GLY A 649 -24.52 4.85 -20.48
CA GLY A 649 -24.99 3.67 -19.76
C GLY A 649 -26.11 3.98 -18.78
N THR A 650 -26.47 2.98 -17.99
CA THR A 650 -27.40 3.16 -16.87
C THR A 650 -26.61 3.46 -15.60
N ASP A 651 -26.82 4.61 -14.98
CA ASP A 651 -26.27 4.93 -13.68
C ASP A 651 -26.90 4.05 -12.62
N LEU A 652 -26.09 3.20 -11.98
CA LEU A 652 -26.54 2.25 -10.96
C LEU A 652 -26.96 2.95 -9.66
N LEU A 653 -26.47 4.17 -9.39
CA LEU A 653 -26.78 4.89 -8.15
C LEU A 653 -28.16 5.57 -8.20
N THR A 654 -28.61 5.97 -9.40
CA THR A 654 -29.86 6.71 -9.62
C THR A 654 -30.89 5.97 -10.49
N GLY A 655 -30.48 4.93 -11.21
CA GLY A 655 -31.29 4.20 -12.19
C GLY A 655 -31.53 4.95 -13.51
N ARG A 656 -30.92 6.13 -13.71
CA ARG A 656 -31.10 6.94 -14.90
C ARG A 656 -30.20 6.46 -16.04
N HIS A 657 -30.71 6.51 -17.25
CA HIS A 657 -29.90 6.31 -18.45
C HIS A 657 -29.24 7.61 -18.89
N HIS A 658 -27.98 7.53 -19.29
CA HIS A 658 -27.18 8.65 -19.78
C HIS A 658 -26.64 8.31 -21.18
N ASP A 659 -26.83 9.22 -22.14
CA ASP A 659 -26.10 9.22 -23.42
C ASP A 659 -24.76 9.96 -23.32
N ALA A 660 -24.66 10.88 -22.37
CA ALA A 660 -23.45 11.53 -21.86
C ALA A 660 -23.70 11.88 -20.39
N ALA A 661 -22.85 11.44 -19.48
CA ALA A 661 -23.04 11.65 -18.06
C ALA A 661 -22.75 13.09 -17.65
N VAL A 662 -23.63 13.67 -16.84
CA VAL A 662 -23.30 14.86 -16.04
C VAL A 662 -22.90 14.34 -14.67
N VAL A 663 -21.67 14.62 -14.25
CA VAL A 663 -21.09 14.24 -12.97
C VAL A 663 -21.11 15.49 -12.08
N PRO A 664 -22.04 15.57 -11.10
CA PRO A 664 -22.16 16.75 -10.26
C PRO A 664 -20.90 17.01 -9.43
N ALA A 665 -20.70 18.26 -9.02
CA ALA A 665 -19.64 18.66 -8.10
C ALA A 665 -19.57 17.74 -6.87
N GLY A 666 -18.38 17.22 -6.57
CA GLY A 666 -18.15 16.34 -5.43
C GLY A 666 -18.83 14.97 -5.48
N ALA A 667 -19.53 14.62 -6.56
CA ALA A 667 -20.34 13.40 -6.65
C ALA A 667 -19.65 12.27 -7.45
N VAL A 668 -20.30 11.10 -7.46
CA VAL A 668 -19.89 9.93 -8.23
C VAL A 668 -21.05 9.49 -9.13
N VAL A 669 -20.74 9.10 -10.36
CA VAL A 669 -21.65 8.42 -11.28
C VAL A 669 -21.06 7.06 -11.63
N VAL A 670 -21.85 5.98 -11.55
CA VAL A 670 -21.38 4.63 -11.89
C VAL A 670 -22.27 4.04 -12.97
N LEU A 671 -21.76 4.05 -14.20
CA LEU A 671 -22.51 3.57 -15.37
C LEU A 671 -22.26 2.09 -15.58
N ARG A 672 -23.32 1.28 -15.58
CA ARG A 672 -23.30 0.01 -16.32
C ARG A 672 -23.36 0.34 -17.81
N GLU A 673 -22.25 0.12 -18.49
CA GLU A 673 -22.11 0.39 -19.92
C GLU A 673 -22.91 -0.65 -20.71
N GLU A 674 -23.63 -0.20 -21.74
CA GLU A 674 -24.29 -1.11 -22.68
C GLU A 674 -23.21 -1.84 -23.48
N ALA A 675 -23.38 -3.15 -23.72
CA ALA A 675 -22.46 -3.89 -24.58
C ALA A 675 -22.40 -3.20 -25.96
N GLY A 676 -21.27 -2.56 -26.26
CA GLY A 676 -20.99 -2.08 -27.60
C GLY A 676 -21.05 -3.25 -28.59
N PRO A 677 -21.33 -3.01 -29.88
CA PRO A 677 -21.14 -4.05 -30.88
C PRO A 677 -19.69 -4.55 -30.76
N ALA A 678 -19.51 -5.86 -30.60
CA ALA A 678 -18.19 -6.48 -30.44
C ALA A 678 -17.26 -5.96 -31.56
N ALA A 679 -16.16 -5.29 -31.15
CA ALA A 679 -15.13 -4.78 -32.04
C ALA A 679 -14.10 -5.86 -32.34
#